data_AF-A0A2Z5KCC9-F1
#
_entry.id   AF-A0A2Z5KCC9-F1
#
_cell.length_a   1.000
_cell.length_b   1.000
_cell.length_c   1.000
_cell.angle_alpha   90.00
_cell.angle_beta   90.00
_cell.angle_gamma   90.00
#
_symmetry.space_group_name_H-M   'P 1'
#
loop_
_entity.id
_entity.type
_entity.pdbx_description
1 polymer ?
#
loop_
_entity_poly.entity_id
_entity_poly.type
_entity_poly.pdbx_seq_one_letter_code
_entity_poly.pdbx_strand_id
1 'polypeptide(L)'
;MVFADPGEALARARALLDAGPSPLDASVAHQVIGIWQRDFGDLRLALSHLRRARQCAARADSADREADVLATLGVALVHAGRTREGLAAFERGVARGAGHTRARVLYRRAYVWWVLGRHREALEDVRRAVPVLRQADDVIWTARALTLRATVHLALGAVERAEADFTAAEALWDTTGQEHDKADAVESRGLAAFRSGDVPAALRLLDEAEERYARLGTPTFMLNIRRCEVLMAAGLAPEALAEADAAIRKLDGIGGQSTRKAELLLAAARAARPAGDPHTAIARAALAVRLFAGQRRTWWEAHARLVLIEARHAAGRRSGRLVADAAAVAGKLASFGAPAAPEASLLAGRIALDLGWTADAERHLAVAARSRHSGPPLARLTGWSAQALRAWAAGSNRGVLEACRRGLDVLDDHRMTLGASELRARATEQGAELAALAQRASLVSGGPRRLLVWSERWRATVLSTPPTRPPADPELLSGLTAFREIASRAEAARREGRPVPALEREQRRLERGIRSRTLHMRGKAPGGGDRFDVGRLLERLGDEVLLVELAVLDGRVQVLLCGRGRVRRFEAGLLAEAETEAEHVQAGLRRLAHPGAEARLPVVEAAGRRLEELLLGPAAAQLGGGPVVIVPPGRLHRVPWALLPSLRERVLSVSPSAGSWLRARETAPPPDGCHVLVRGPGLASGGAEVPELAGRYPCATVLEEGGARVPRVLEELDGAALAHIAAHGTFRADSPLFSSLRMADGPIVVHDFERLARSPYRIILSCCDTARFASVGADELLGLVTALLPLGTAGVVACSAPVNDAAVVPLMLALHKGLGAGLSLAEALRDARAALPGDALHQATGWAFSAFGAA
;
A
#
# COMPACT_ATOMS: atom_id res chain seq x y z
N MET A 1 -37.03 -14.55 8.87
CA MET A 1 -36.18 -14.30 7.67
C MET A 1 -34.83 -14.95 7.88
N VAL A 2 -34.30 -15.67 6.88
CA VAL A 2 -33.09 -16.51 7.04
C VAL A 2 -31.85 -15.72 7.48
N PHE A 3 -31.71 -14.46 7.08
CA PHE A 3 -30.51 -13.67 7.37
C PHE A 3 -30.52 -12.93 8.71
N ALA A 4 -31.67 -12.90 9.41
CA ALA A 4 -31.75 -12.26 10.74
C ALA A 4 -31.17 -13.18 11.83
N ASP A 5 -31.52 -14.46 11.78
CA ASP A 5 -30.91 -15.53 12.58
C ASP A 5 -30.81 -16.81 11.72
N PRO A 6 -29.66 -17.01 11.04
CA PRO A 6 -29.49 -18.15 10.13
C PRO A 6 -29.56 -19.51 10.84
N GLY A 7 -29.04 -19.60 12.06
CA GLY A 7 -29.00 -20.84 12.83
C GLY A 7 -30.40 -21.26 13.28
N GLU A 8 -31.14 -20.31 13.86
CA GLU A 8 -32.51 -20.55 14.30
C GLU A 8 -33.44 -20.83 13.11
N ALA A 9 -33.30 -20.08 12.01
CA ALA A 9 -34.11 -20.31 10.81
C ALA A 9 -33.91 -21.73 10.25
N LEU A 10 -32.67 -22.22 10.22
CA LEU A 10 -32.36 -23.58 9.80
C LEU A 10 -32.98 -24.62 10.74
N ALA A 11 -32.84 -24.44 12.05
CA ALA A 11 -33.37 -25.35 13.06
C ALA A 11 -34.90 -25.45 12.99
N ARG A 12 -35.60 -24.31 12.93
CA ARG A 12 -37.07 -24.24 12.79
C ARG A 12 -37.55 -24.88 11.48
N ALA A 13 -36.84 -24.65 10.38
CA ALA A 13 -37.21 -25.27 9.10
C ALA A 13 -37.04 -26.80 9.11
N ARG A 14 -36.03 -27.33 9.80
CA ARG A 14 -35.86 -28.79 9.96
C ARG A 14 -36.96 -29.38 10.84
N ALA A 15 -37.19 -28.80 12.01
CA ALA A 15 -38.25 -29.24 12.92
C ALA A 15 -39.62 -29.23 12.25
N LEU A 16 -39.91 -28.22 11.43
CA LEU A 16 -41.16 -28.15 10.66
C LEU A 16 -41.29 -29.30 9.66
N LEU A 17 -40.21 -29.73 8.99
CA LEU A 17 -40.24 -30.86 8.07
C LEU A 17 -40.40 -32.20 8.80
N ASP A 18 -39.75 -32.35 9.95
CA ASP A 18 -39.83 -33.56 10.77
C ASP A 18 -41.26 -33.79 11.30
N ALA A 19 -42.03 -32.70 11.49
CA ALA A 19 -43.44 -32.75 11.89
C ALA A 19 -44.43 -33.12 10.76
N GLY A 20 -43.96 -33.40 9.54
CA GLY A 20 -44.82 -33.79 8.40
C GLY A 20 -45.81 -32.69 7.96
N PRO A 21 -45.34 -31.51 7.53
CA PRO A 21 -46.17 -30.33 7.36
C PRO A 21 -46.94 -30.34 6.03
N SER A 22 -47.87 -29.38 5.85
CA SER A 22 -48.60 -29.20 4.60
C SER A 22 -47.66 -28.98 3.40
N PRO A 23 -48.09 -29.23 2.14
CA PRO A 23 -47.26 -28.92 0.97
C PRO A 23 -46.79 -27.46 0.90
N LEU A 24 -47.61 -26.51 1.38
CA LEU A 24 -47.24 -25.10 1.44
C LEU A 24 -46.10 -24.86 2.45
N ASP A 25 -46.24 -25.39 3.66
CA ASP A 25 -45.27 -25.21 4.75
C ASP A 25 -43.96 -25.97 4.48
N ALA A 26 -44.05 -27.19 3.93
CA ALA A 26 -42.90 -27.93 3.43
C ALA A 26 -42.14 -27.13 2.36
N SER A 27 -42.87 -26.42 1.49
CA SER A 27 -42.25 -25.55 0.50
C SER A 27 -41.46 -24.42 1.14
N VAL A 28 -42.01 -23.79 2.19
CA VAL A 28 -41.32 -22.73 2.96
C VAL A 28 -40.08 -23.27 3.65
N ALA A 29 -40.22 -24.38 4.39
CA ALA A 29 -39.11 -25.00 5.11
C ALA A 29 -37.95 -25.39 4.18
N HIS A 30 -38.25 -26.07 3.07
CA HIS A 30 -37.23 -26.42 2.08
C HIS A 30 -36.61 -25.18 1.41
N GLN A 31 -37.36 -24.11 1.17
CA GLN A 31 -36.78 -22.87 0.65
C GLN A 31 -35.82 -22.23 1.66
N VAL A 32 -36.17 -22.19 2.95
CA VAL A 32 -35.33 -21.67 4.02
C VAL A 32 -34.01 -22.44 4.10
N ILE A 33 -34.07 -23.79 4.14
CA ILE A 33 -32.88 -24.63 4.12
C ILE A 33 -32.08 -24.40 2.83
N GLY A 34 -32.76 -24.24 1.70
CA GLY A 34 -32.15 -23.95 0.42
C GLY A 34 -31.36 -22.63 0.39
N ILE A 35 -31.93 -21.55 0.97
CA ILE A 35 -31.24 -20.25 1.11
C ILE A 35 -30.05 -20.41 2.05
N TRP A 36 -30.24 -21.06 3.20
CA TRP A 36 -29.17 -21.27 4.16
C TRP A 36 -27.99 -22.04 3.55
N GLN A 37 -28.27 -23.16 2.88
CA GLN A 37 -27.23 -23.97 2.22
C GLN A 37 -26.55 -23.21 1.07
N ARG A 38 -27.26 -22.30 0.38
CA ARG A 38 -26.65 -21.50 -0.69
C ARG A 38 -25.60 -20.56 -0.12
N ASP A 39 -25.89 -19.87 0.99
CA ASP A 39 -25.06 -18.77 1.49
C ASP A 39 -24.07 -19.18 2.59
N PHE A 40 -24.38 -20.24 3.34
CA PHE A 40 -23.60 -20.71 4.49
C PHE A 40 -23.09 -22.16 4.36
N GLY A 41 -23.58 -22.93 3.38
CA GLY A 41 -23.31 -24.37 3.28
C GLY A 41 -23.03 -24.87 1.85
N ASP A 42 -23.51 -26.08 1.55
CA ASP A 42 -23.25 -26.74 0.26
C ASP A 42 -24.31 -26.37 -0.79
N LEU A 43 -23.85 -25.76 -1.88
CA LEU A 43 -24.69 -25.33 -3.00
C LEU A 43 -25.44 -26.48 -3.70
N ARG A 44 -24.91 -27.71 -3.66
CA ARG A 44 -25.61 -28.90 -4.18
C ARG A 44 -26.82 -29.25 -3.32
N LEU A 45 -26.67 -29.18 -1.99
CA LEU A 45 -27.78 -29.37 -1.06
C LEU A 45 -28.81 -28.25 -1.22
N ALA A 46 -28.36 -27.01 -1.42
CA ALA A 46 -29.25 -25.88 -1.72
C ALA A 46 -30.14 -26.18 -2.93
N LEU A 47 -29.56 -26.63 -4.06
CA LEU A 47 -30.32 -26.98 -5.25
C LEU A 47 -31.29 -28.14 -5.02
N SER A 48 -30.90 -29.15 -4.24
CA SER A 48 -31.78 -30.27 -3.88
C SER A 48 -33.02 -29.79 -3.12
N HIS A 49 -32.81 -29.01 -2.05
CA HIS A 49 -33.89 -28.46 -1.25
C HIS A 49 -34.77 -27.49 -2.05
N LEU A 50 -34.20 -26.62 -2.89
CA LEU A 50 -34.99 -25.68 -3.69
C LEU A 50 -35.82 -26.38 -4.78
N ARG A 51 -35.37 -27.51 -5.31
CA ARG A 51 -36.20 -28.34 -6.21
C ARG A 51 -37.36 -28.99 -5.46
N ARG A 52 -37.13 -29.50 -4.25
CA ARG A 52 -38.21 -30.03 -3.38
C ARG A 52 -39.19 -28.94 -3.01
N ALA A 53 -38.71 -27.76 -2.63
CA ALA A 53 -39.55 -26.59 -2.33
C ALA A 53 -40.47 -26.25 -3.51
N ARG A 54 -39.97 -26.33 -4.74
CA ARG A 54 -40.77 -26.07 -5.96
C ARG A 54 -41.81 -27.16 -6.20
N GLN A 55 -41.46 -28.42 -5.99
CA GLN A 55 -42.42 -29.54 -6.09
C GLN A 55 -43.54 -29.40 -5.07
N CYS A 56 -43.22 -29.05 -3.83
CA CYS A 56 -44.18 -28.78 -2.77
C CYS A 56 -45.06 -27.56 -3.09
N ALA A 57 -44.48 -26.48 -3.62
CA ALA A 57 -45.23 -25.30 -4.06
C ALA A 57 -46.24 -25.62 -5.18
N ALA A 58 -45.83 -26.44 -6.15
CA ALA A 58 -46.71 -26.88 -7.24
C ALA A 58 -47.86 -27.76 -6.72
N ARG A 59 -47.61 -28.62 -5.71
CA ARG A 59 -48.65 -29.42 -5.04
C ARG A 59 -49.60 -28.58 -4.19
N ALA A 60 -49.15 -27.43 -3.69
CA ALA A 60 -49.97 -26.48 -2.94
C ALA A 60 -50.83 -25.58 -3.84
N ASP A 61 -50.72 -25.71 -5.17
CA ASP A 61 -51.44 -24.94 -6.19
C ASP A 61 -51.41 -23.40 -6.00
N SER A 62 -50.30 -22.89 -5.46
CA SER A 62 -50.11 -21.46 -5.23
C SER A 62 -49.12 -20.88 -6.26
N ALA A 63 -49.64 -20.12 -7.22
CA ALA A 63 -48.84 -19.48 -8.27
C ALA A 63 -47.76 -18.53 -7.70
N ASP A 64 -48.11 -17.76 -6.66
CA ASP A 64 -47.19 -16.84 -5.99
C ASP A 64 -46.10 -17.59 -5.20
N ARG A 65 -46.46 -18.70 -4.55
CA ARG A 65 -45.46 -19.56 -3.88
C ARG A 65 -44.50 -20.17 -4.88
N GLU A 66 -45.01 -20.69 -6.00
CA GLU A 66 -44.18 -21.25 -7.07
C GLU A 66 -43.24 -20.17 -7.63
N ALA A 67 -43.73 -18.95 -7.84
CA ALA A 67 -42.95 -17.82 -8.31
C ALA A 67 -41.78 -17.45 -7.36
N ASP A 68 -42.04 -17.35 -6.05
CA ASP A 68 -41.02 -17.00 -5.06
C ASP A 68 -39.93 -18.10 -4.94
N VAL A 69 -40.32 -19.38 -5.00
CA VAL A 69 -39.37 -20.49 -4.99
C VAL A 69 -38.58 -20.57 -6.29
N LEU A 70 -39.21 -20.36 -7.44
CA LEU A 70 -38.54 -20.30 -8.74
C LEU A 70 -37.47 -19.21 -8.77
N ALA A 71 -37.78 -18.03 -8.23
CA ALA A 71 -36.81 -16.95 -8.12
C ALA A 71 -35.62 -17.33 -7.23
N THR A 72 -35.86 -18.02 -6.12
CA THR A 72 -34.81 -18.47 -5.20
C THR A 72 -33.94 -19.57 -5.82
N LEU A 73 -34.56 -20.54 -6.50
CA LEU A 73 -33.89 -21.56 -7.28
C LEU A 73 -33.07 -20.94 -8.42
N GLY A 74 -33.60 -19.91 -9.08
CA GLY A 74 -32.91 -19.13 -10.11
C GLY A 74 -31.58 -18.58 -9.62
N VAL A 75 -31.57 -17.92 -8.45
CA VAL A 75 -30.32 -17.42 -7.83
C VAL A 75 -29.32 -18.55 -7.57
N ALA A 76 -29.78 -19.66 -6.97
CA ALA A 76 -28.89 -20.79 -6.64
C ALA A 76 -28.31 -21.46 -7.89
N LEU A 77 -29.10 -21.59 -8.97
CA LEU A 77 -28.63 -22.11 -10.25
C LEU A 77 -27.56 -21.22 -10.86
N VAL A 78 -27.74 -19.89 -10.83
CA VAL A 78 -26.71 -18.95 -11.31
C VAL A 78 -25.45 -19.04 -10.46
N HIS A 79 -25.56 -19.06 -9.13
CA HIS A 79 -24.39 -19.21 -8.25
C HIS A 79 -23.62 -20.51 -8.52
N ALA A 80 -24.31 -21.57 -8.95
CA ALA A 80 -23.74 -22.86 -9.35
C ALA A 80 -23.14 -22.86 -10.77
N GLY A 81 -23.23 -21.74 -11.50
CA GLY A 81 -22.76 -21.60 -12.88
C GLY A 81 -23.75 -22.11 -13.94
N ARG A 82 -24.98 -22.50 -13.55
CA ARG A 82 -26.05 -22.98 -14.43
C ARG A 82 -26.91 -21.81 -14.92
N THR A 83 -26.28 -20.82 -15.54
CA THR A 83 -26.89 -19.52 -15.88
C THR A 83 -28.15 -19.64 -16.73
N ARG A 84 -28.15 -20.48 -17.77
CA ARG A 84 -29.32 -20.66 -18.65
C ARG A 84 -30.56 -21.13 -17.89
N GLU A 85 -30.39 -22.13 -17.03
CA GLU A 85 -31.47 -22.70 -16.24
C GLU A 85 -31.96 -21.72 -15.18
N GLY A 86 -31.03 -20.98 -14.55
CA GLY A 86 -31.38 -19.94 -13.60
C GLY A 86 -32.25 -18.84 -14.23
N LEU A 87 -31.86 -18.35 -15.41
CA LEU A 87 -32.64 -17.35 -16.14
C LEU A 87 -34.01 -17.87 -16.60
N ALA A 88 -34.08 -19.12 -17.05
CA ALA A 88 -35.36 -19.76 -17.39
C ALA A 88 -36.29 -19.88 -16.16
N ALA A 89 -35.74 -20.15 -14.98
CA ALA A 89 -36.51 -20.16 -13.74
C ALA A 89 -37.06 -18.77 -13.39
N PHE A 90 -36.28 -17.70 -13.62
CA PHE A 90 -36.76 -16.34 -13.43
C PHE A 90 -37.87 -15.94 -14.40
N GLU A 91 -37.74 -16.25 -15.70
CA GLU A 91 -38.81 -15.94 -16.67
C GLU A 91 -40.13 -16.60 -16.28
N ARG A 92 -40.08 -17.88 -15.88
CA ARG A 92 -41.25 -18.58 -15.34
C ARG A 92 -41.78 -17.93 -14.05
N GLY A 93 -40.89 -17.54 -13.14
CA GLY A 93 -41.26 -16.88 -11.89
C GLY A 93 -41.96 -15.54 -12.11
N VAL A 94 -41.46 -14.71 -13.04
CA VAL A 94 -42.06 -13.42 -13.39
C VAL A 94 -43.45 -13.60 -14.02
N ALA A 95 -43.60 -14.58 -14.90
CA ALA A 95 -44.87 -14.91 -15.53
C ALA A 95 -45.92 -15.41 -14.52
N ARG A 96 -45.50 -16.19 -13.51
CA ARG A 96 -46.40 -16.79 -12.51
C ARG A 96 -46.78 -15.85 -11.37
N GLY A 97 -45.85 -15.02 -10.89
CA GLY A 97 -46.11 -14.16 -9.73
C GLY A 97 -46.99 -12.95 -10.09
N ALA A 98 -47.77 -12.45 -9.14
CA ALA A 98 -48.57 -11.23 -9.26
C ALA A 98 -48.14 -10.14 -8.26
N GLY A 99 -48.54 -8.88 -8.51
CA GLY A 99 -48.37 -7.74 -7.60
C GLY A 99 -47.04 -7.71 -6.83
N HIS A 100 -47.13 -7.80 -5.51
CA HIS A 100 -46.01 -7.81 -4.56
C HIS A 100 -45.02 -8.95 -4.81
N THR A 101 -45.50 -10.18 -5.03
CA THR A 101 -44.66 -11.35 -5.33
C THR A 101 -43.84 -11.13 -6.59
N ARG A 102 -44.46 -10.61 -7.66
CA ARG A 102 -43.75 -10.28 -8.92
C ARG A 102 -42.64 -9.25 -8.68
N ALA A 103 -42.88 -8.23 -7.85
CA ALA A 103 -41.86 -7.23 -7.51
C ALA A 103 -40.65 -7.86 -6.79
N ARG A 104 -40.89 -8.80 -5.86
CA ARG A 104 -39.81 -9.58 -5.20
C ARG A 104 -39.05 -10.49 -6.17
N VAL A 105 -39.72 -11.07 -7.16
CA VAL A 105 -39.06 -11.85 -8.23
C VAL A 105 -38.20 -10.94 -9.10
N LEU A 106 -38.71 -9.77 -9.51
CA LEU A 106 -37.96 -8.79 -10.29
C LEU A 106 -36.71 -8.31 -9.55
N TYR A 107 -36.80 -8.02 -8.25
CA TYR A 107 -35.62 -7.70 -7.45
C TYR A 107 -34.56 -8.82 -7.49
N ARG A 108 -34.95 -10.09 -7.29
CA ARG A 108 -33.99 -11.20 -7.30
C ARG A 108 -33.39 -11.43 -8.70
N ARG A 109 -34.17 -11.18 -9.75
CA ARG A 109 -33.68 -11.22 -11.14
C ARG A 109 -32.70 -10.07 -11.39
N ALA A 110 -32.98 -8.87 -10.89
CA ALA A 110 -32.07 -7.72 -10.93
C ALA A 110 -30.75 -8.04 -10.24
N TYR A 111 -30.78 -8.67 -9.06
CA TYR A 111 -29.57 -9.12 -8.36
C TYR A 111 -28.75 -10.07 -9.24
N VAL A 112 -29.41 -11.04 -9.88
CA VAL A 112 -28.75 -11.97 -10.81
C VAL A 112 -28.21 -11.27 -12.05
N TRP A 113 -28.91 -10.27 -12.59
CA TRP A 113 -28.38 -9.45 -13.67
C TRP A 113 -27.10 -8.72 -13.26
N TRP A 114 -27.08 -8.15 -12.06
CA TRP A 114 -25.87 -7.53 -11.51
C TRP A 114 -24.72 -8.54 -11.37
N VAL A 115 -24.96 -9.72 -10.80
CA VAL A 115 -23.96 -10.80 -10.73
C VAL A 115 -23.42 -11.13 -12.12
N LEU A 116 -24.29 -11.24 -13.14
CA LEU A 116 -23.88 -11.55 -14.50
C LEU A 116 -23.15 -10.39 -15.22
N GLY A 117 -23.13 -9.18 -14.65
CA GLY A 117 -22.57 -7.97 -15.27
C GLY A 117 -23.52 -7.27 -16.26
N ARG A 118 -24.82 -7.59 -16.20
CA ARG A 118 -25.89 -7.02 -17.04
C ARG A 118 -26.56 -5.85 -16.32
N HIS A 119 -25.82 -4.77 -16.14
CA HIS A 119 -26.21 -3.66 -15.26
C HIS A 119 -27.45 -2.88 -15.74
N ARG A 120 -27.68 -2.80 -17.06
CA ARG A 120 -28.86 -2.10 -17.61
C ARG A 120 -30.15 -2.84 -17.28
N GLU A 121 -30.16 -4.14 -17.51
CA GLU A 121 -31.27 -5.03 -17.21
C GLU A 121 -31.54 -5.11 -15.70
N ALA A 122 -30.48 -5.09 -14.88
CA ALA A 122 -30.61 -4.99 -13.43
C ALA A 122 -31.34 -3.71 -13.01
N LEU A 123 -30.96 -2.56 -13.59
CA LEU A 123 -31.56 -1.28 -13.29
C LEU A 123 -33.03 -1.21 -13.70
N GLU A 124 -33.38 -1.77 -14.86
CA GLU A 124 -34.77 -1.85 -15.34
C GLU A 124 -35.67 -2.65 -14.39
N ASP A 125 -35.24 -3.85 -14.00
CA ASP A 125 -36.02 -4.70 -13.09
C ASP A 125 -36.22 -4.05 -11.72
N VAL A 126 -35.17 -3.45 -11.16
CA VAL A 126 -35.27 -2.81 -9.84
C VAL A 126 -36.11 -1.53 -9.88
N ARG A 127 -36.07 -0.76 -10.98
CA ARG A 127 -36.94 0.42 -11.19
C ARG A 127 -38.42 0.04 -11.22
N ARG A 128 -38.75 -1.13 -11.77
CA ARG A 128 -40.13 -1.65 -11.78
C ARG A 128 -40.56 -2.19 -10.42
N ALA A 129 -39.63 -2.78 -9.66
CA ALA A 129 -39.92 -3.37 -8.36
C ALA A 129 -40.18 -2.31 -7.27
N VAL A 130 -39.35 -1.26 -7.18
CA VAL A 130 -39.37 -0.28 -6.08
C VAL A 130 -40.76 0.37 -5.84
N PRO A 131 -41.48 0.88 -6.85
CA PRO A 131 -42.79 1.52 -6.61
C PRO A 131 -43.82 0.54 -6.04
N VAL A 132 -43.83 -0.70 -6.53
CA VAL A 132 -44.77 -1.74 -6.06
C VAL A 132 -44.46 -2.17 -4.63
N LEU A 133 -43.18 -2.27 -4.27
CA LEU A 133 -42.76 -2.61 -2.90
C LEU A 133 -43.10 -1.50 -1.91
N ARG A 134 -42.98 -0.23 -2.32
CA ARG A 134 -43.41 0.92 -1.52
C ARG A 134 -44.92 0.96 -1.33
N GLN A 135 -45.70 0.74 -2.39
CA GLN A 135 -47.16 0.69 -2.31
C GLN A 135 -47.69 -0.44 -1.41
N ALA A 136 -46.90 -1.51 -1.26
CA ALA A 136 -47.22 -2.63 -0.37
C ALA A 136 -46.68 -2.42 1.07
N ASP A 137 -46.11 -1.25 1.39
CA ASP A 137 -45.46 -0.94 2.67
C ASP A 137 -44.40 -1.98 3.11
N ASP A 138 -43.76 -2.63 2.14
CA ASP A 138 -42.72 -3.62 2.41
C ASP A 138 -41.36 -2.93 2.58
N VAL A 139 -41.11 -2.48 3.82
CA VAL A 139 -39.89 -1.75 4.21
C VAL A 139 -38.63 -2.53 3.85
N ILE A 140 -38.59 -3.83 4.17
CA ILE A 140 -37.40 -4.67 3.99
C ILE A 140 -37.06 -4.83 2.51
N TRP A 141 -38.03 -5.21 1.67
CA TRP A 141 -37.76 -5.39 0.25
C TRP A 141 -37.54 -4.07 -0.47
N THR A 142 -38.15 -2.97 -0.01
CA THR A 142 -37.86 -1.62 -0.51
C THR A 142 -36.40 -1.25 -0.24
N ALA A 143 -35.91 -1.44 0.99
CA ALA A 143 -34.54 -1.14 1.37
C ALA A 143 -33.52 -1.99 0.59
N ARG A 144 -33.80 -3.29 0.40
CA ARG A 144 -33.00 -4.18 -0.48
C ARG A 144 -32.94 -3.65 -1.91
N ALA A 145 -34.10 -3.30 -2.48
CA ALA A 145 -34.18 -2.83 -3.86
C ALA A 145 -33.43 -1.50 -4.07
N LEU A 146 -33.48 -0.58 -3.10
CA LEU A 146 -32.69 0.66 -3.12
C LEU A 146 -31.19 0.38 -3.01
N THR A 147 -30.76 -0.51 -2.10
CA THR A 147 -29.34 -0.91 -1.94
C THR A 147 -28.78 -1.51 -3.23
N LEU A 148 -29.54 -2.39 -3.89
CA LEU A 148 -29.14 -2.97 -5.18
C LEU A 148 -29.13 -1.90 -6.29
N ARG A 149 -30.11 -1.00 -6.32
CA ARG A 149 -30.15 0.10 -7.31
C ARG A 149 -28.93 1.00 -7.18
N ALA A 150 -28.57 1.35 -5.94
CA ALA A 150 -27.37 2.13 -5.63
C ALA A 150 -26.11 1.43 -6.12
N THR A 151 -25.97 0.12 -5.84
CA THR A 151 -24.84 -0.69 -6.30
C THR A 151 -24.74 -0.74 -7.83
N VAL A 152 -25.87 -0.84 -8.52
CA VAL A 152 -25.92 -0.78 -9.99
C VAL A 152 -25.58 0.62 -10.51
N HIS A 153 -26.02 1.69 -9.83
CA HIS A 153 -25.63 3.06 -10.15
C HIS A 153 -24.11 3.28 -10.00
N LEU A 154 -23.48 2.75 -8.95
CA LEU A 154 -22.02 2.78 -8.80
C LEU A 154 -21.31 2.05 -9.95
N ALA A 155 -21.79 0.86 -10.33
CA ALA A 155 -21.22 0.10 -11.45
C ALA A 155 -21.31 0.84 -12.80
N LEU A 156 -22.29 1.73 -12.94
CA LEU A 156 -22.49 2.61 -14.10
C LEU A 156 -21.84 4.00 -13.93
N GLY A 157 -21.14 4.26 -12.83
CA GLY A 157 -20.45 5.53 -12.56
C GLY A 157 -21.35 6.70 -12.10
N ALA A 158 -22.61 6.44 -11.73
CA ALA A 158 -23.55 7.45 -11.23
C ALA A 158 -23.50 7.55 -9.70
N VAL A 159 -22.41 8.13 -9.17
CA VAL A 159 -22.08 8.16 -7.74
C VAL A 159 -23.14 8.90 -6.91
N GLU A 160 -23.58 10.08 -7.35
CA GLU A 160 -24.52 10.92 -6.60
C GLU A 160 -25.88 10.23 -6.46
N ARG A 161 -26.32 9.53 -7.52
CA ARG A 161 -27.55 8.73 -7.49
C ARG A 161 -27.43 7.54 -6.55
N ALA A 162 -26.25 6.91 -6.49
CA ALA A 162 -26.01 5.81 -5.58
C ALA A 162 -26.02 6.28 -4.12
N GLU A 163 -25.38 7.41 -3.81
CA GLU A 163 -25.39 7.99 -2.46
C GLU A 163 -26.80 8.32 -1.97
N ALA A 164 -27.64 8.90 -2.83
CA ALA A 164 -29.04 9.17 -2.50
C ALA A 164 -29.82 7.87 -2.18
N ASP A 165 -29.64 6.82 -2.99
CA ASP A 165 -30.30 5.53 -2.76
C ASP A 165 -29.77 4.80 -1.52
N PHE A 166 -28.46 4.87 -1.23
CA PHE A 166 -27.90 4.30 0.00
C PHE A 166 -28.43 5.02 1.24
N THR A 167 -28.48 6.34 1.22
CA THR A 167 -29.03 7.15 2.32
C THR A 167 -30.49 6.80 2.58
N ALA A 168 -31.30 6.67 1.51
CA ALA A 168 -32.69 6.27 1.63
C ALA A 168 -32.85 4.83 2.14
N ALA A 169 -31.97 3.90 1.72
CA ALA A 169 -31.98 2.53 2.22
C ALA A 169 -31.59 2.44 3.70
N GLU A 170 -30.62 3.22 4.15
CA GLU A 170 -30.14 3.27 5.55
C GLU A 170 -31.25 3.73 6.50
N ALA A 171 -31.96 4.80 6.15
CA ALA A 171 -33.11 5.27 6.93
C ALA A 171 -34.19 4.19 7.08
N LEU A 172 -34.41 3.35 6.05
CA LEU A 172 -35.32 2.21 6.16
C LEU A 172 -34.72 1.10 7.02
N TRP A 173 -33.42 0.81 6.88
CA TRP A 173 -32.76 -0.23 7.66
C TRP A 173 -32.77 0.01 9.16
N ASP A 174 -32.66 1.27 9.60
CA ASP A 174 -32.73 1.67 11.01
C ASP A 174 -34.07 1.33 11.67
N THR A 175 -35.14 1.18 10.88
CA THR A 175 -36.46 0.77 11.37
C THR A 175 -36.64 -0.75 11.49
N THR A 176 -35.61 -1.54 11.18
CA THR A 176 -35.69 -3.00 11.11
C THR A 176 -34.63 -3.70 11.97
N GLY A 177 -34.89 -4.96 12.35
CA GLY A 177 -33.90 -5.84 12.99
C GLY A 177 -33.02 -6.63 12.00
N GLN A 178 -32.84 -6.16 10.76
CA GLN A 178 -32.07 -6.88 9.73
C GLN A 178 -30.57 -6.59 9.78
N GLU A 179 -29.88 -7.13 10.79
CA GLU A 179 -28.45 -6.84 11.02
C GLU A 179 -27.53 -7.27 9.86
N HIS A 180 -27.83 -8.37 9.17
CA HIS A 180 -27.09 -8.77 7.97
C HIS A 180 -27.24 -7.75 6.83
N ASP A 181 -28.47 -7.31 6.53
CA ASP A 181 -28.72 -6.33 5.46
C ASP A 181 -28.11 -4.96 5.82
N LYS A 182 -28.08 -4.58 7.11
CA LYS A 182 -27.33 -3.40 7.59
C LYS A 182 -25.83 -3.53 7.33
N ALA A 183 -25.23 -4.71 7.54
CA ALA A 183 -23.82 -4.94 7.23
C ALA A 183 -23.52 -4.81 5.72
N ASP A 184 -24.39 -5.33 4.86
CA ASP A 184 -24.28 -5.18 3.39
C ASP A 184 -24.41 -3.72 2.94
N ALA A 185 -25.26 -2.93 3.60
CA ALA A 185 -25.37 -1.50 3.36
C ALA A 185 -24.06 -0.76 3.70
N VAL A 186 -23.44 -1.07 4.84
CA VAL A 186 -22.13 -0.51 5.23
C VAL A 186 -21.03 -0.93 4.24
N GLU A 187 -20.98 -2.20 3.85
CA GLU A 187 -20.06 -2.71 2.82
C GLU A 187 -20.20 -1.94 1.50
N SER A 188 -21.44 -1.62 1.12
CA SER A 188 -21.76 -0.94 -0.13
C SER A 188 -21.46 0.56 -0.09
N ARG A 189 -21.58 1.20 1.08
CA ARG A 189 -21.05 2.55 1.32
C ARG A 189 -19.52 2.59 1.23
N GLY A 190 -18.83 1.56 1.72
CA GLY A 190 -17.39 1.42 1.55
C GLY A 190 -16.96 1.39 0.08
N LEU A 191 -17.72 0.67 -0.75
CA LEU A 191 -17.52 0.70 -2.21
C LEU A 191 -17.80 2.09 -2.80
N ALA A 192 -18.84 2.79 -2.35
CA ALA A 192 -19.13 4.16 -2.81
C ALA A 192 -17.97 5.11 -2.49
N ALA A 193 -17.49 5.12 -1.24
CA ALA A 193 -16.34 5.91 -0.80
C ALA A 193 -15.11 5.63 -1.67
N PHE A 194 -14.83 4.36 -1.97
CA PHE A 194 -13.75 3.98 -2.86
C PHE A 194 -13.91 4.58 -4.27
N ARG A 195 -15.11 4.52 -4.85
CA ARG A 195 -15.40 5.07 -6.18
C ARG A 195 -15.28 6.59 -6.22
N SER A 196 -15.55 7.27 -5.11
CA SER A 196 -15.33 8.70 -4.93
C SER A 196 -13.85 9.08 -4.68
N GLY A 197 -12.95 8.10 -4.57
CA GLY A 197 -11.52 8.30 -4.32
C GLY A 197 -11.11 8.39 -2.85
N ASP A 198 -12.05 8.18 -1.92
CA ASP A 198 -11.83 8.24 -0.48
C ASP A 198 -11.43 6.85 0.07
N VAL A 199 -10.18 6.48 -0.22
CA VAL A 199 -9.59 5.21 0.20
C VAL A 199 -9.62 5.01 1.72
N PRO A 200 -9.29 6.02 2.56
CA PRO A 200 -9.34 5.85 4.01
C PRO A 200 -10.75 5.54 4.53
N ALA A 201 -11.78 6.23 4.03
CA ALA A 201 -13.16 5.94 4.42
C ALA A 201 -13.65 4.58 3.91
N ALA A 202 -13.22 4.17 2.71
CA ALA A 202 -13.53 2.85 2.18
C ALA A 202 -12.98 1.73 3.08
N LEU A 203 -11.71 1.83 3.50
CA LEU A 203 -11.10 0.86 4.43
C LEU A 203 -11.86 0.80 5.76
N ARG A 204 -12.16 1.96 6.35
CA ARG A 204 -12.91 2.02 7.62
C ARG A 204 -14.29 1.36 7.52
N LEU A 205 -15.05 1.65 6.47
CA LEU A 205 -16.38 1.08 6.26
C LEU A 205 -16.33 -0.42 5.97
N LEU A 206 -15.31 -0.90 5.25
CA LEU A 206 -15.12 -2.34 5.02
C LEU A 206 -14.70 -3.08 6.30
N ASP A 207 -13.90 -2.47 7.16
CA ASP A 207 -13.55 -3.03 8.48
C ASP A 207 -14.79 -3.10 9.39
N GLU A 208 -15.61 -2.03 9.42
CA GLU A 208 -16.88 -2.02 10.15
C GLU A 208 -17.87 -3.09 9.65
N ALA A 209 -17.98 -3.27 8.33
CA ALA A 209 -18.82 -4.30 7.74
C ALA A 209 -18.34 -5.71 8.13
N GLU A 210 -17.02 -5.94 8.14
CA GLU A 210 -16.44 -7.22 8.54
C GLU A 210 -16.76 -7.57 10.00
N GLU A 211 -16.64 -6.59 10.92
CA GLU A 211 -17.00 -6.79 12.33
C GLU A 211 -18.49 -7.14 12.49
N ARG A 212 -19.36 -6.47 11.74
CA ARG A 212 -20.81 -6.77 11.73
C ARG A 212 -21.07 -8.19 11.20
N TYR A 213 -20.44 -8.60 10.11
CA TYR A 213 -20.59 -9.97 9.59
C TYR A 213 -20.00 -11.03 10.51
N ALA A 214 -18.90 -10.75 11.19
CA ALA A 214 -18.24 -11.67 12.12
C ALA A 214 -19.16 -12.03 13.30
N ARG A 215 -19.87 -11.03 13.87
CA ARG A 215 -20.88 -11.27 14.93
C ARG A 215 -22.02 -12.19 14.48
N LEU A 216 -22.32 -12.21 13.18
CA LEU A 216 -23.35 -13.04 12.57
C LEU A 216 -22.83 -14.38 12.05
N GLY A 217 -21.53 -14.67 12.14
CA GLY A 217 -20.91 -15.86 11.55
C GLY A 217 -21.05 -15.95 10.02
N THR A 218 -21.25 -14.81 9.35
CA THR A 218 -21.56 -14.77 7.91
C THR A 218 -20.29 -14.85 7.04
N PRO A 219 -20.25 -15.67 5.97
CA PRO A 219 -19.15 -15.66 5.02
C PRO A 219 -19.04 -14.32 4.25
N THR A 220 -17.85 -13.74 4.21
CA THR A 220 -17.58 -12.37 3.73
C THR A 220 -17.01 -12.29 2.31
N PHE A 221 -17.28 -13.27 1.42
CA PHE A 221 -16.58 -13.34 0.12
C PHE A 221 -16.70 -12.08 -0.74
N MET A 222 -17.86 -11.41 -0.71
CA MET A 222 -18.07 -10.14 -1.43
C MET A 222 -17.25 -9.00 -0.85
N LEU A 223 -17.28 -8.85 0.48
CA LEU A 223 -16.43 -7.91 1.20
C LEU A 223 -14.96 -8.13 0.87
N ASN A 224 -14.49 -9.39 0.85
CA ASN A 224 -13.09 -9.71 0.55
C ASN A 224 -12.71 -9.27 -0.88
N ILE A 225 -13.58 -9.49 -1.87
CA ILE A 225 -13.37 -9.01 -3.25
C ILE A 225 -13.26 -7.48 -3.28
N ARG A 226 -14.18 -6.77 -2.62
CA ARG A 226 -14.18 -5.29 -2.57
C ARG A 226 -12.94 -4.77 -1.85
N ARG A 227 -12.55 -5.40 -0.74
CA ARG A 227 -11.34 -5.08 0.03
C ARG A 227 -10.09 -5.25 -0.82
N CYS A 228 -9.99 -6.31 -1.63
CA CYS A 228 -8.88 -6.46 -2.57
C CYS A 228 -8.78 -5.25 -3.53
N GLU A 229 -9.90 -4.74 -4.05
CA GLU A 229 -9.89 -3.56 -4.93
C GLU A 229 -9.36 -2.31 -4.20
N VAL A 230 -9.81 -2.07 -2.97
CA VAL A 230 -9.38 -0.93 -2.15
C VAL A 230 -7.89 -1.04 -1.77
N LEU A 231 -7.45 -2.22 -1.35
CA LEU A 231 -6.05 -2.49 -0.99
C LEU A 231 -5.12 -2.27 -2.18
N MET A 232 -5.48 -2.72 -3.39
CA MET A 232 -4.67 -2.48 -4.58
C MET A 232 -4.57 -0.99 -4.92
N ALA A 233 -5.66 -0.23 -4.80
CA ALA A 233 -5.63 1.21 -5.02
C ALA A 233 -4.78 1.96 -3.97
N ALA A 234 -4.71 1.43 -2.75
CA ALA A 234 -3.81 1.86 -1.69
C ALA A 234 -2.34 1.43 -1.88
N GLY A 235 -2.01 0.69 -2.95
CA GLY A 235 -0.66 0.15 -3.19
C GLY A 235 -0.29 -1.04 -2.27
N LEU A 236 -1.30 -1.69 -1.68
CA LEU A 236 -1.19 -2.86 -0.80
C LEU A 236 -1.50 -4.16 -1.57
N ALA A 237 -0.82 -4.34 -2.72
CA ALA A 237 -1.05 -5.48 -3.62
C ALA A 237 -0.73 -6.85 -2.98
N PRO A 238 0.38 -7.03 -2.23
CA PRO A 238 0.64 -8.29 -1.52
C PRO A 238 -0.45 -8.64 -0.50
N GLU A 239 -0.97 -7.65 0.22
CA GLU A 239 -2.05 -7.83 1.19
C GLU A 239 -3.37 -8.22 0.49
N ALA A 240 -3.70 -7.57 -0.63
CA ALA A 240 -4.84 -7.95 -1.45
C ALA A 240 -4.73 -9.38 -1.98
N LEU A 241 -3.51 -9.82 -2.33
CA LEU A 241 -3.26 -11.18 -2.80
C LEU A 241 -3.51 -12.22 -1.70
N ALA A 242 -2.98 -11.95 -0.50
CA ALA A 242 -3.14 -12.81 0.68
C ALA A 242 -4.62 -12.92 1.10
N GLU A 243 -5.34 -11.79 1.07
CA GLU A 243 -6.78 -11.70 1.34
C GLU A 243 -7.59 -12.58 0.36
N ALA A 244 -7.35 -12.42 -0.94
CA ALA A 244 -8.03 -13.22 -1.97
C ALA A 244 -7.72 -14.72 -1.81
N ASP A 245 -6.48 -15.09 -1.49
CA ASP A 245 -6.09 -16.49 -1.29
C ASP A 245 -6.71 -17.13 -0.04
N ALA A 246 -6.81 -16.37 1.05
CA ALA A 246 -7.53 -16.80 2.25
C ALA A 246 -9.02 -17.02 1.95
N ALA A 247 -9.64 -16.10 1.21
CA ALA A 247 -11.03 -16.20 0.80
C ALA A 247 -11.28 -17.41 -0.12
N ILE A 248 -10.38 -17.70 -1.07
CA ILE A 248 -10.47 -18.88 -1.95
C ILE A 248 -10.40 -20.17 -1.13
N ARG A 249 -9.45 -20.29 -0.20
CA ARG A 249 -9.35 -21.47 0.68
C ARG A 249 -10.62 -21.68 1.51
N LYS A 250 -11.17 -20.60 2.10
CA LYS A 250 -12.42 -20.66 2.86
C LYS A 250 -13.60 -21.08 1.98
N LEU A 251 -13.69 -20.54 0.76
CA LEU A 251 -14.74 -20.88 -0.20
C LEU A 251 -14.68 -22.36 -0.62
N ASP A 252 -13.49 -22.86 -0.91
CA ASP A 252 -13.29 -24.26 -1.30
C ASP A 252 -13.61 -25.22 -0.14
N GLY A 253 -13.35 -24.82 1.11
CA GLY A 253 -13.67 -25.61 2.31
C GLY A 253 -15.16 -25.80 2.60
N ILE A 254 -16.04 -24.91 2.13
CA ILE A 254 -17.50 -24.98 2.37
C ILE A 254 -18.30 -25.56 1.18
N GLY A 255 -17.63 -26.21 0.22
CA GLY A 255 -18.29 -26.81 -0.95
C GLY A 255 -18.39 -25.90 -2.18
N GLY A 256 -17.92 -24.64 -2.07
CA GLY A 256 -17.68 -23.72 -3.17
C GLY A 256 -18.92 -23.10 -3.81
N GLN A 257 -18.77 -21.84 -4.27
CA GLN A 257 -19.71 -21.19 -5.20
C GLN A 257 -18.95 -20.83 -6.48
N SER A 258 -19.38 -21.37 -7.62
CA SER A 258 -18.65 -21.24 -8.89
C SER A 258 -18.47 -19.78 -9.32
N THR A 259 -19.50 -18.97 -9.13
CA THR A 259 -19.49 -17.52 -9.43
C THR A 259 -18.50 -16.75 -8.55
N ARG A 260 -18.55 -16.94 -7.23
CA ARG A 260 -17.61 -16.31 -6.29
C ARG A 260 -16.17 -16.77 -6.50
N LYS A 261 -15.96 -18.04 -6.83
CA LYS A 261 -14.62 -18.56 -7.15
C LYS A 261 -14.02 -17.83 -8.34
N ALA A 262 -14.79 -17.58 -9.40
CA ALA A 262 -14.33 -16.84 -10.57
C ALA A 262 -13.96 -15.38 -10.22
N GLU A 263 -14.77 -14.71 -9.40
CA GLU A 263 -14.52 -13.33 -8.94
C GLU A 263 -13.28 -13.22 -8.05
N LEU A 264 -13.12 -14.13 -7.08
CA LEU A 264 -11.96 -14.16 -6.20
C LEU A 264 -10.67 -14.48 -6.97
N LEU A 265 -10.71 -15.38 -7.96
CA LEU A 265 -9.58 -15.64 -8.84
C LEU A 265 -9.19 -14.41 -9.67
N LEU A 266 -10.17 -13.62 -10.11
CA LEU A 266 -9.91 -12.36 -10.79
C LEU A 266 -9.27 -11.33 -9.84
N ALA A 267 -9.80 -11.17 -8.62
CA ALA A 267 -9.22 -10.29 -7.61
C ALA A 267 -7.77 -10.68 -7.28
N ALA A 268 -7.53 -11.97 -7.06
CA ALA A 268 -6.21 -12.53 -6.82
C ALA A 268 -5.25 -12.32 -8.01
N ALA A 269 -5.74 -12.46 -9.25
CA ALA A 269 -4.92 -12.21 -10.44
C ALA A 269 -4.55 -10.73 -10.58
N ARG A 270 -5.48 -9.83 -10.30
CA ARG A 270 -5.25 -8.37 -10.29
C ARG A 270 -4.22 -7.98 -9.24
N ALA A 271 -4.25 -8.60 -8.07
CA ALA A 271 -3.32 -8.32 -6.97
C ALA A 271 -1.91 -8.89 -7.24
N ALA A 272 -1.82 -10.09 -7.83
CA ALA A 272 -0.54 -10.76 -8.09
C ALA A 272 0.38 -9.96 -9.04
N ARG A 273 -0.20 -9.27 -10.04
CA ARG A 273 0.57 -8.50 -11.03
C ARG A 273 1.41 -7.37 -10.39
N PRO A 274 0.82 -6.38 -9.69
CA PRO A 274 1.58 -5.34 -8.98
C PRO A 274 2.37 -5.88 -7.78
N ALA A 275 2.06 -7.08 -7.27
CA ALA A 275 2.90 -7.75 -6.27
C ALA A 275 4.18 -8.39 -6.86
N GLY A 276 4.43 -8.24 -8.18
CA GLY A 276 5.62 -8.78 -8.83
C GLY A 276 5.56 -10.27 -9.15
N ASP A 277 4.38 -10.89 -9.11
CA ASP A 277 4.16 -12.32 -9.42
C ASP A 277 3.30 -12.51 -10.69
N PRO A 278 3.88 -12.30 -11.89
CA PRO A 278 3.17 -12.44 -13.14
C PRO A 278 2.72 -13.88 -13.41
N HIS A 279 3.41 -14.90 -12.87
CA HIS A 279 3.05 -16.30 -13.07
C HIS A 279 1.74 -16.65 -12.37
N THR A 280 1.60 -16.26 -11.11
CA THR A 280 0.35 -16.42 -10.35
C THR A 280 -0.77 -15.61 -11.00
N ALA A 281 -0.49 -14.38 -11.45
CA ALA A 281 -1.47 -13.56 -12.16
C ALA A 281 -2.00 -14.26 -13.44
N ILE A 282 -1.11 -14.82 -14.27
CA ILE A 282 -1.48 -15.57 -15.49
C ILE A 282 -2.32 -16.79 -15.14
N ALA A 283 -1.88 -17.61 -14.17
CA ALA A 283 -2.56 -18.85 -13.81
C ALA A 283 -4.00 -18.58 -13.32
N ARG A 284 -4.17 -17.58 -12.44
CA ARG A 284 -5.48 -17.23 -11.86
C ARG A 284 -6.39 -16.54 -12.89
N ALA A 285 -5.86 -15.61 -13.69
CA ALA A 285 -6.64 -14.96 -14.74
C ALA A 285 -7.12 -15.95 -15.81
N ALA A 286 -6.27 -16.89 -16.23
CA ALA A 286 -6.65 -17.90 -17.21
C ALA A 286 -7.79 -18.81 -16.71
N LEU A 287 -7.75 -19.20 -15.42
CA LEU A 287 -8.84 -19.96 -14.82
C LEU A 287 -10.12 -19.12 -14.70
N ALA A 288 -10.01 -17.85 -14.28
CA ALA A 288 -11.14 -16.93 -14.20
C ALA A 288 -11.81 -16.74 -15.57
N VAL A 289 -11.05 -16.55 -16.65
CA VAL A 289 -11.58 -16.46 -18.02
C VAL A 289 -12.40 -17.70 -18.39
N ARG A 290 -11.87 -18.90 -18.15
CA ARG A 290 -12.60 -20.15 -18.44
C ARG A 290 -13.91 -20.25 -17.65
N LEU A 291 -13.87 -19.90 -16.36
CA LEU A 291 -15.06 -19.93 -15.50
C LEU A 291 -16.11 -18.91 -15.95
N PHE A 292 -15.72 -17.65 -16.21
CA PHE A 292 -16.67 -16.63 -16.68
C PHE A 292 -17.28 -16.98 -18.04
N ALA A 293 -16.50 -17.53 -18.97
CA ALA A 293 -17.00 -18.00 -20.25
C ALA A 293 -18.04 -19.13 -20.07
N GLY A 294 -17.71 -20.15 -19.27
CA GLY A 294 -18.64 -21.24 -18.94
C GLY A 294 -19.93 -20.75 -18.25
N GLN A 295 -19.82 -19.71 -17.43
CA GLN A 295 -20.95 -19.06 -16.74
C GLN A 295 -21.70 -18.03 -17.60
N ARG A 296 -21.26 -17.77 -18.85
CA ARG A 296 -21.82 -16.74 -19.75
C ARG A 296 -21.78 -15.32 -19.20
N ARG A 297 -20.73 -14.98 -18.45
CA ARG A 297 -20.52 -13.67 -17.83
C ARG A 297 -19.58 -12.83 -18.67
N THR A 298 -20.04 -12.38 -19.84
CA THR A 298 -19.19 -11.75 -20.86
C THR A 298 -18.49 -10.46 -20.41
N TRP A 299 -19.12 -9.69 -19.51
CA TRP A 299 -18.51 -8.50 -18.91
C TRP A 299 -17.29 -8.88 -18.08
N TRP A 300 -17.47 -9.85 -17.17
CA TRP A 300 -16.40 -10.37 -16.31
C TRP A 300 -15.30 -11.08 -17.09
N GLU A 301 -15.65 -11.82 -18.14
CA GLU A 301 -14.70 -12.46 -19.03
C GLU A 301 -13.77 -11.42 -19.69
N ALA A 302 -14.32 -10.30 -20.17
CA ALA A 302 -13.53 -9.23 -20.77
C ALA A 302 -12.53 -8.62 -19.76
N HIS A 303 -12.97 -8.38 -18.52
CA HIS A 303 -12.09 -7.91 -17.45
C HIS A 303 -11.00 -8.93 -17.07
N ALA A 304 -11.33 -10.23 -17.04
CA ALA A 304 -10.34 -11.27 -16.76
C ALA A 304 -9.33 -11.44 -17.91
N ARG A 305 -9.76 -11.26 -19.16
CA ARG A 305 -8.88 -11.25 -20.32
C ARG A 305 -7.93 -10.05 -20.29
N LEU A 306 -8.39 -8.86 -19.90
CA LEU A 306 -7.52 -7.69 -19.73
C LEU A 306 -6.36 -8.01 -18.78
N VAL A 307 -6.67 -8.50 -17.56
CA VAL A 307 -5.67 -8.87 -16.55
C VAL A 307 -4.71 -9.96 -17.06
N LEU A 308 -5.23 -10.94 -17.80
CA LEU A 308 -4.39 -11.99 -18.40
C LEU A 308 -3.39 -11.44 -19.43
N ILE A 309 -3.82 -10.47 -20.26
CA ILE A 309 -2.97 -9.83 -21.27
C ILE A 309 -1.92 -8.96 -20.58
N GLU A 310 -2.31 -8.18 -19.56
CA GLU A 310 -1.38 -7.39 -18.76
C GLU A 310 -0.30 -8.26 -18.10
N ALA A 311 -0.70 -9.36 -17.46
CA ALA A 311 0.24 -10.26 -16.79
C ALA A 311 1.19 -10.93 -17.79
N ARG A 312 0.71 -11.30 -18.99
CA ARG A 312 1.57 -11.83 -20.07
C ARG A 312 2.56 -10.80 -20.58
N HIS A 313 2.11 -9.56 -20.75
CA HIS A 313 2.97 -8.46 -21.18
C HIS A 313 4.05 -8.16 -20.13
N ALA A 314 3.68 -8.11 -18.85
CA ALA A 314 4.61 -7.96 -17.73
C ALA A 314 5.64 -9.11 -17.65
N ALA A 315 5.26 -10.33 -18.03
CA ALA A 315 6.17 -11.47 -18.18
C ALA A 315 7.05 -11.41 -19.46
N GLY A 316 7.10 -10.28 -20.16
CA GLY A 316 7.94 -10.05 -21.33
C GLY A 316 7.37 -10.53 -22.66
N ARG A 317 6.12 -11.04 -22.72
CA ARG A 317 5.52 -11.46 -24.00
C ARG A 317 5.15 -10.24 -24.83
N ARG A 318 5.66 -10.19 -26.06
CA ARG A 318 5.37 -9.17 -27.06
C ARG A 318 5.07 -9.86 -28.39
N SER A 319 3.87 -9.65 -28.94
CA SER A 319 3.50 -10.21 -30.25
C SER A 319 2.33 -9.46 -30.85
N GLY A 320 2.21 -9.47 -32.18
CA GLY A 320 1.07 -8.87 -32.88
C GLY A 320 -0.28 -9.46 -32.46
N ARG A 321 -0.31 -10.76 -32.13
CA ARG A 321 -1.50 -11.40 -31.57
C ARG A 321 -1.90 -10.78 -30.23
N LEU A 322 -0.94 -10.43 -29.38
CA LEU A 322 -1.22 -9.80 -28.09
C LEU A 322 -1.79 -8.39 -28.25
N VAL A 323 -1.35 -7.64 -29.26
CA VAL A 323 -1.95 -6.33 -29.65
C VAL A 323 -3.40 -6.54 -30.06
N ALA A 324 -3.67 -7.49 -30.97
CA ALA A 324 -5.02 -7.79 -31.44
C ALA A 324 -5.95 -8.24 -30.31
N ASP A 325 -5.47 -9.10 -29.40
CA ASP A 325 -6.22 -9.54 -28.23
C ASP A 325 -6.56 -8.35 -27.30
N ALA A 326 -5.60 -7.45 -27.04
CA ALA A 326 -5.80 -6.25 -26.23
C ALA A 326 -6.82 -5.29 -26.87
N ALA A 327 -6.71 -5.06 -28.18
CA ALA A 327 -7.64 -4.23 -28.95
C ALA A 327 -9.06 -4.81 -28.95
N ALA A 328 -9.20 -6.12 -29.12
CA ALA A 328 -10.50 -6.79 -29.06
C ALA A 328 -11.16 -6.67 -27.67
N VAL A 329 -10.37 -6.83 -26.60
CA VAL A 329 -10.84 -6.63 -25.23
C VAL A 329 -11.23 -5.16 -25.00
N ALA A 330 -10.45 -4.20 -25.48
CA ALA A 330 -10.77 -2.78 -25.40
C ALA A 330 -12.10 -2.45 -26.08
N GLY A 331 -12.32 -2.95 -27.30
CA GLY A 331 -13.60 -2.78 -28.02
C GLY A 331 -14.78 -3.42 -27.28
N LYS A 332 -14.56 -4.60 -26.68
CA LYS A 332 -15.60 -5.28 -25.89
C LYS A 332 -15.96 -4.50 -24.62
N LEU A 333 -14.97 -4.04 -23.86
CA LEU A 333 -15.17 -3.21 -22.66
C LEU A 333 -15.84 -1.87 -23.02
N ALA A 334 -15.45 -1.25 -24.13
CA ALA A 334 -16.08 -0.02 -24.63
C ALA A 334 -17.57 -0.25 -24.99
N SER A 335 -17.91 -1.39 -25.60
CA SER A 335 -19.32 -1.73 -25.91
C SER A 335 -20.21 -1.86 -24.66
N PHE A 336 -19.61 -2.14 -23.49
CA PHE A 336 -20.29 -2.17 -22.20
C PHE A 336 -20.32 -0.80 -21.49
N GLY A 337 -19.59 0.20 -22.00
CA GLY A 337 -19.35 1.45 -21.28
C GLY A 337 -18.48 1.28 -20.03
N ALA A 338 -17.61 0.25 -20.01
CA ALA A 338 -16.83 -0.07 -18.81
C ALA A 338 -15.67 0.94 -18.60
N PRO A 339 -15.42 1.40 -17.36
CA PRO A 339 -14.32 2.32 -17.04
C PRO A 339 -12.91 1.78 -17.36
N ALA A 340 -12.76 0.46 -17.54
CA ALA A 340 -11.48 -0.18 -17.88
C ALA A 340 -11.17 -0.18 -19.39
N ALA A 341 -12.06 0.33 -20.26
CA ALA A 341 -11.81 0.37 -21.70
C ALA A 341 -10.58 1.24 -22.09
N PRO A 342 -10.33 2.41 -21.47
CA PRO A 342 -9.11 3.18 -21.71
C PRO A 342 -7.84 2.43 -21.27
N GLU A 343 -7.88 1.66 -20.19
CA GLU A 343 -6.76 0.84 -19.70
C GLU A 343 -6.38 -0.24 -20.72
N ALA A 344 -7.37 -0.96 -21.25
CA ALA A 344 -7.15 -1.94 -22.32
C ALA A 344 -6.60 -1.29 -23.61
N SER A 345 -7.05 -0.08 -23.94
CA SER A 345 -6.55 0.68 -25.10
C SER A 345 -5.10 1.14 -24.89
N LEU A 346 -4.76 1.60 -23.68
CA LEU A 346 -3.39 1.93 -23.29
C LEU A 346 -2.47 0.71 -23.42
N LEU A 347 -2.91 -0.46 -22.95
CA LEU A 347 -2.14 -1.71 -23.06
C LEU A 347 -1.89 -2.10 -24.52
N ALA A 348 -2.91 -2.04 -25.38
CA ALA A 348 -2.76 -2.31 -26.82
C ALA A 348 -1.73 -1.35 -27.46
N GLY A 349 -1.81 -0.06 -27.11
CA GLY A 349 -0.87 0.97 -27.57
C GLY A 349 0.56 0.73 -27.10
N ARG A 350 0.76 0.36 -25.83
CA ARG A 350 2.08 0.00 -25.26
C ARG A 350 2.71 -1.18 -25.99
N ILE A 351 1.96 -2.27 -26.16
CA ILE A 351 2.47 -3.46 -26.86
C ILE A 351 2.81 -3.13 -28.32
N ALA A 352 2.01 -2.29 -28.98
CA ALA A 352 2.30 -1.84 -30.35
C ALA A 352 3.57 -0.99 -30.43
N LEU A 353 3.81 -0.08 -29.47
CA LEU A 353 5.06 0.69 -29.40
C LEU A 353 6.27 -0.22 -29.18
N ASP A 354 6.16 -1.21 -28.30
CA ASP A 354 7.22 -2.20 -28.05
C ASP A 354 7.59 -3.01 -29.30
N LEU A 355 6.66 -3.13 -30.27
CA LEU A 355 6.88 -3.78 -31.57
C LEU A 355 7.29 -2.80 -32.69
N GLY A 356 7.39 -1.50 -32.39
CA GLY A 356 7.66 -0.45 -33.37
C GLY A 356 6.49 -0.08 -34.28
N TRP A 357 5.27 -0.53 -33.97
CA TRP A 357 4.06 -0.27 -34.78
C TRP A 357 3.43 1.07 -34.41
N THR A 358 4.09 2.15 -34.80
CA THR A 358 3.73 3.52 -34.40
C THR A 358 2.33 3.95 -34.81
N ALA A 359 1.85 3.55 -35.99
CA ALA A 359 0.51 3.88 -36.48
C ALA A 359 -0.61 3.21 -35.65
N ASP A 360 -0.47 1.92 -35.32
CA ASP A 360 -1.42 1.21 -34.46
C ASP A 360 -1.33 1.71 -33.02
N ALA A 361 -0.13 1.98 -32.52
CA ALA A 361 0.07 2.60 -31.22
C ALA A 361 -0.69 3.92 -31.10
N GLU A 362 -0.53 4.83 -32.07
CA GLU A 362 -1.22 6.12 -32.07
C GLU A 362 -2.74 5.96 -32.04
N ARG A 363 -3.30 5.03 -32.83
CA ARG A 363 -4.74 4.74 -32.86
C ARG A 363 -5.27 4.35 -31.48
N HIS A 364 -4.57 3.46 -30.77
CA HIS A 364 -5.00 2.96 -29.47
C HIS A 364 -4.73 3.95 -28.33
N LEU A 365 -3.58 4.61 -28.33
CA LEU A 365 -3.23 5.59 -27.31
C LEU A 365 -4.10 6.84 -27.40
N ALA A 366 -4.50 7.28 -28.60
CA ALA A 366 -5.41 8.41 -28.76
C ALA A 366 -6.77 8.16 -28.09
N VAL A 367 -7.29 6.93 -28.17
CA VAL A 367 -8.52 6.51 -27.48
C VAL A 367 -8.34 6.60 -25.97
N ALA A 368 -7.26 6.03 -25.43
CA ALA A 368 -6.97 6.05 -24.01
C ALA A 368 -6.77 7.47 -23.47
N ALA A 369 -6.04 8.32 -24.21
CA ALA A 369 -5.70 9.68 -23.81
C ALA A 369 -6.92 10.57 -23.57
N ARG A 370 -8.10 10.26 -24.13
CA ARG A 370 -9.33 11.04 -23.89
C ARG A 370 -9.78 11.04 -22.42
N SER A 371 -9.44 10.00 -21.66
CA SER A 371 -9.77 9.89 -20.23
C SER A 371 -9.03 10.88 -19.33
N ARG A 372 -8.02 11.59 -19.83
CA ARG A 372 -7.18 12.53 -19.05
C ARG A 372 -7.94 13.69 -18.39
N HIS A 373 -9.15 13.99 -18.85
CA HIS A 373 -9.97 15.12 -18.39
C HIS A 373 -11.23 14.71 -17.61
N SER A 374 -11.51 13.41 -17.46
CA SER A 374 -12.79 12.94 -16.92
C SER A 374 -12.63 11.69 -16.05
N GLY A 375 -13.41 11.60 -14.99
CA GLY A 375 -13.42 10.43 -14.09
C GLY A 375 -12.43 10.55 -12.93
N PRO A 376 -12.29 9.48 -12.13
CA PRO A 376 -11.48 9.48 -10.91
C PRO A 376 -9.97 9.66 -11.22
N PRO A 377 -9.14 10.03 -10.22
CA PRO A 377 -7.72 10.31 -10.41
C PRO A 377 -6.95 9.24 -11.19
N LEU A 378 -7.16 7.94 -10.87
CA LEU A 378 -6.48 6.83 -11.55
C LEU A 378 -6.84 6.73 -13.04
N ALA A 379 -8.08 7.03 -13.41
CA ALA A 379 -8.50 7.03 -14.82
C ALA A 379 -7.85 8.20 -15.58
N ARG A 380 -7.76 9.38 -14.95
CA ARG A 380 -7.05 10.52 -15.54
C ARG A 380 -5.56 10.22 -15.71
N LEU A 381 -4.95 9.52 -14.76
CA LEU A 381 -3.56 9.07 -14.83
C LEU A 381 -3.33 8.13 -16.03
N THR A 382 -4.22 7.15 -16.26
CA THR A 382 -4.20 6.31 -17.48
C THR A 382 -4.20 7.16 -18.76
N GLY A 383 -5.04 8.19 -18.81
CA GLY A 383 -5.10 9.12 -19.94
C GLY A 383 -3.82 9.93 -20.13
N TRP A 384 -3.18 10.39 -19.06
CA TRP A 384 -1.91 11.11 -19.13
C TRP A 384 -0.74 10.21 -19.51
N SER A 385 -0.68 8.96 -19.04
CA SER A 385 0.28 7.95 -19.52
C SER A 385 0.15 7.70 -21.02
N ALA A 386 -1.09 7.56 -21.51
CA ALA A 386 -1.34 7.42 -22.94
C ALA A 386 -0.84 8.65 -23.73
N GLN A 387 -1.11 9.87 -23.23
CA GLN A 387 -0.65 11.09 -23.87
C GLN A 387 0.88 11.24 -23.86
N ALA A 388 1.55 10.83 -22.79
CA ALA A 388 3.01 10.84 -22.70
C ALA A 388 3.64 9.87 -23.73
N LEU A 389 3.09 8.66 -23.86
CA LEU A 389 3.54 7.68 -24.83
C LEU A 389 3.31 8.12 -26.28
N ARG A 390 2.20 8.81 -26.57
CA ARG A 390 1.96 9.42 -27.90
C ARG A 390 3.00 10.47 -28.23
N ALA A 391 3.25 11.38 -27.29
CA ALA A 391 4.25 12.42 -27.47
C ALA A 391 5.65 11.83 -27.65
N TRP A 392 5.97 10.74 -26.93
CA TRP A 392 7.21 10.00 -27.08
C TRP A 392 7.35 9.41 -28.48
N ALA A 393 6.32 8.70 -28.96
CA ALA A 393 6.29 8.10 -30.29
C ALA A 393 6.38 9.15 -31.42
N ALA A 394 5.84 10.35 -31.19
CA ALA A 394 5.94 11.48 -32.11
C ALA A 394 7.27 12.25 -32.02
N GLY A 395 8.20 11.85 -31.16
CA GLY A 395 9.48 12.55 -30.96
C GLY A 395 9.37 13.90 -30.25
N SER A 396 8.23 14.20 -29.61
CA SER A 396 7.99 15.49 -28.95
C SER A 396 8.39 15.45 -27.48
N ASN A 397 9.66 15.72 -27.19
CA ASN A 397 10.16 15.79 -25.81
C ASN A 397 9.38 16.78 -24.94
N ARG A 398 9.02 17.96 -25.48
CA ARG A 398 8.18 18.93 -24.75
C ARG A 398 6.81 18.35 -24.41
N GLY A 399 6.20 17.62 -25.34
CA GLY A 399 4.91 16.96 -25.13
C GLY A 399 4.98 15.86 -24.05
N VAL A 400 6.05 15.06 -24.04
CA VAL A 400 6.29 14.03 -23.02
C VAL A 400 6.35 14.67 -21.63
N LEU A 401 7.19 15.70 -21.48
CA LEU A 401 7.40 16.36 -20.19
C LEU A 401 6.12 17.06 -19.68
N GLU A 402 5.33 17.69 -20.56
CA GLU A 402 4.05 18.29 -20.15
C GLU A 402 3.04 17.21 -19.73
N ALA A 403 2.90 16.12 -20.49
CA ALA A 403 1.99 15.04 -20.15
C ALA A 403 2.37 14.35 -18.83
N CYS A 404 3.66 14.09 -18.63
CA CYS A 404 4.16 13.52 -17.37
C CYS A 404 3.92 14.47 -16.19
N ARG A 405 4.09 15.79 -16.40
CA ARG A 405 3.84 16.80 -15.36
C ARG A 405 2.38 16.76 -14.92
N ARG A 406 1.45 16.87 -15.87
CA ARG A 406 0.01 16.84 -15.58
C ARG A 406 -0.45 15.52 -14.97
N GLY A 407 0.10 14.40 -15.43
CA GLY A 407 -0.19 13.08 -14.85
C GLY A 407 0.29 12.97 -13.41
N LEU A 408 1.49 13.44 -13.10
CA LEU A 408 2.01 13.46 -11.73
C LEU A 408 1.28 14.48 -10.85
N ASP A 409 0.87 15.64 -11.37
CA ASP A 409 0.03 16.60 -10.60
C ASP A 409 -1.28 15.93 -10.14
N VAL A 410 -1.92 15.12 -11.00
CA VAL A 410 -3.13 14.34 -10.63
C VAL A 410 -2.84 13.31 -9.54
N LEU A 411 -1.66 12.69 -9.56
CA LEU A 411 -1.25 11.72 -8.55
C LEU A 411 -0.94 12.41 -7.22
N ASP A 412 -0.27 13.55 -7.24
CA ASP A 412 0.04 14.34 -6.05
C ASP A 412 -1.25 14.81 -5.36
N ASP A 413 -2.23 15.33 -6.11
CA ASP A 413 -3.56 15.67 -5.58
C ASP A 413 -4.23 14.48 -4.88
N HIS A 414 -4.17 13.28 -5.48
CA HIS A 414 -4.74 12.07 -4.89
C HIS A 414 -4.01 11.66 -3.62
N ARG A 415 -2.66 11.67 -3.63
CA ARG A 415 -1.84 11.30 -2.48
C ARG A 415 -2.10 12.17 -1.27
N MET A 416 -2.37 13.46 -1.49
CA MET A 416 -2.63 14.39 -0.39
C MET A 416 -3.97 14.16 0.32
N THR A 417 -4.86 13.35 -0.26
CA THR A 417 -6.07 12.87 0.44
C THR A 417 -5.77 11.75 1.45
N LEU A 418 -4.58 11.14 1.40
CA LEU A 418 -4.16 10.04 2.25
C LEU A 418 -3.39 10.57 3.47
N GLY A 419 -3.85 10.23 4.68
CA GLY A 419 -3.20 10.71 5.93
C GLY A 419 -1.96 9.90 6.32
N ALA A 420 -2.02 8.57 6.11
CA ALA A 420 -0.93 7.66 6.44
C ALA A 420 0.28 7.83 5.52
N SER A 421 1.48 7.97 6.09
CA SER A 421 2.76 8.00 5.34
C SER A 421 2.94 6.75 4.46
N GLU A 422 2.52 5.58 4.97
CA GLU A 422 2.59 4.33 4.20
C GLU A 422 1.75 4.39 2.92
N LEU A 423 0.51 4.89 2.99
CA LEU A 423 -0.36 4.99 1.81
C LEU A 423 0.19 6.01 0.81
N ARG A 424 0.65 7.17 1.29
CA ARG A 424 1.26 8.21 0.44
C ARG A 424 2.50 7.69 -0.28
N ALA A 425 3.29 6.85 0.38
CA ALA A 425 4.50 6.26 -0.19
C ALA A 425 4.15 5.24 -1.28
N ARG A 426 3.25 4.30 -0.97
CA ARG A 426 2.87 3.22 -1.88
C ARG A 426 2.10 3.70 -3.11
N ALA A 427 1.33 4.78 -2.98
CA ALA A 427 0.62 5.39 -4.10
C ALA A 427 1.55 5.90 -5.22
N THR A 428 2.83 6.21 -4.93
CA THR A 428 3.79 6.64 -5.95
C THR A 428 4.06 5.63 -7.05
N GLU A 429 3.85 4.34 -6.78
CA GLU A 429 4.03 3.25 -7.76
C GLU A 429 3.24 3.52 -9.05
N GLN A 430 2.06 4.13 -8.91
CA GLN A 430 1.17 4.42 -10.03
C GLN A 430 1.77 5.46 -11.00
N GLY A 431 2.71 6.30 -10.53
CA GLY A 431 3.39 7.33 -11.31
C GLY A 431 4.76 6.92 -11.85
N ALA A 432 5.27 5.73 -11.54
CA ALA A 432 6.63 5.31 -11.85
C ALA A 432 6.95 5.35 -13.37
N GLU A 433 6.00 4.93 -14.21
CA GLU A 433 6.17 4.97 -15.67
C GLU A 433 6.31 6.41 -16.20
N LEU A 434 5.49 7.34 -15.69
CA LEU A 434 5.55 8.75 -16.09
C LEU A 434 6.87 9.38 -15.66
N ALA A 435 7.34 9.06 -14.44
CA ALA A 435 8.63 9.51 -13.96
C ALA A 435 9.78 9.00 -14.85
N ALA A 436 9.80 7.71 -15.16
CA ALA A 436 10.81 7.11 -16.03
C ALA A 436 10.80 7.73 -17.45
N LEU A 437 9.63 7.93 -18.04
CA LEU A 437 9.48 8.59 -19.35
C LEU A 437 10.02 10.02 -19.32
N ALA A 438 9.71 10.79 -18.27
CA ALA A 438 10.18 12.16 -18.14
C ALA A 438 11.69 12.27 -17.94
N GLN A 439 12.29 11.35 -17.18
CA GLN A 439 13.74 11.28 -17.00
C GLN A 439 14.44 10.92 -18.32
N ARG A 440 13.94 9.93 -19.06
CA ARG A 440 14.45 9.59 -20.41
C ARG A 440 14.35 10.77 -21.38
N ALA A 441 13.22 11.46 -21.44
CA ALA A 441 13.05 12.64 -22.31
C ALA A 441 14.00 13.79 -21.91
N SER A 442 14.30 13.91 -20.61
CA SER A 442 15.23 14.91 -20.08
C SER A 442 16.68 14.63 -20.44
N LEU A 443 17.09 13.36 -20.52
CA LEU A 443 18.41 12.98 -21.02
C LEU A 443 18.62 13.40 -22.48
N VAL A 444 17.62 13.18 -23.34
CA VAL A 444 17.74 13.43 -24.79
C VAL A 444 17.85 14.92 -25.12
N SER A 445 17.19 15.80 -24.36
CA SER A 445 16.98 17.20 -24.78
C SER A 445 17.08 18.27 -23.68
N GLY A 446 17.36 17.88 -22.43
CA GLY A 446 17.18 18.74 -21.26
C GLY A 446 18.42 19.11 -20.47
N GLY A 447 19.55 18.46 -20.73
CA GLY A 447 20.78 18.64 -19.96
C GLY A 447 20.66 18.21 -18.49
N PRO A 448 21.76 18.25 -17.73
CA PRO A 448 21.83 17.70 -16.37
C PRO A 448 20.85 18.35 -15.37
N ARG A 449 20.63 19.67 -15.46
CA ARG A 449 19.71 20.40 -14.56
C ARG A 449 18.26 19.92 -14.68
N ARG A 450 17.81 19.59 -15.90
CA ARG A 450 16.44 19.11 -16.11
C ARG A 450 16.26 17.69 -15.58
N LEU A 451 17.26 16.83 -15.77
CA LEU A 451 17.24 15.48 -15.21
C LEU A 451 17.15 15.54 -13.68
N LEU A 452 17.91 16.44 -13.04
CA LEU A 452 17.84 16.68 -11.60
C LEU A 452 16.41 17.03 -11.13
N VAL A 453 15.75 18.00 -11.78
CA VAL A 453 14.35 18.38 -11.45
C VAL A 453 13.39 17.19 -11.57
N TRP A 454 13.54 16.38 -12.61
CA TRP A 454 12.67 15.22 -12.82
C TRP A 454 13.00 14.03 -11.94
N SER A 455 14.23 13.93 -11.42
CA SER A 455 14.60 12.98 -10.39
C SER A 455 13.99 13.37 -9.04
N GLU A 456 14.08 14.65 -8.68
CA GLU A 456 13.54 15.17 -7.42
C GLU A 456 12.01 15.26 -7.37
N ARG A 457 11.32 15.30 -8.52
CA ARG A 457 9.85 15.44 -8.57
C ARG A 457 9.10 14.29 -7.92
N TRP A 458 9.67 13.09 -7.88
CA TRP A 458 8.99 11.88 -7.39
C TRP A 458 9.80 11.13 -6.33
N ARG A 459 11.06 11.53 -6.09
CA ARG A 459 11.93 11.00 -5.05
C ARG A 459 11.55 11.54 -3.68
N ALA A 460 11.40 10.64 -2.71
CA ALA A 460 11.17 10.98 -1.30
C ALA A 460 10.07 12.05 -1.09
N THR A 461 9.05 12.05 -1.94
CA THR A 461 8.03 13.10 -1.94
C THR A 461 7.12 13.01 -0.72
N VAL A 462 7.01 11.85 -0.07
CA VAL A 462 6.34 11.74 1.23
C VAL A 462 7.02 12.58 2.31
N LEU A 463 8.34 12.80 2.20
CA LEU A 463 9.12 13.57 3.18
C LEU A 463 8.96 15.09 3.00
N SER A 464 8.22 15.54 1.98
CA SER A 464 7.91 16.95 1.79
C SER A 464 6.82 17.45 2.73
N THR A 465 5.98 16.54 3.23
CA THR A 465 4.80 16.89 4.03
C THR A 465 4.72 15.96 5.25
N PRO A 466 4.66 16.50 6.48
CA PRO A 466 4.49 15.70 7.69
C PRO A 466 3.29 14.74 7.60
N PRO A 467 3.33 13.57 8.25
CA PRO A 467 2.13 12.76 8.43
C PRO A 467 1.02 13.58 9.08
N THR A 468 -0.23 13.27 8.74
CA THR A 468 -1.35 13.80 9.52
C THR A 468 -1.28 13.23 10.92
N ARG A 469 -0.99 14.08 11.90
CA ARG A 469 -1.04 13.68 13.30
C ARG A 469 -2.47 13.29 13.64
N PRO A 470 -2.72 12.11 14.22
CA PRO A 470 -4.02 11.83 14.81
C PRO A 470 -4.18 12.79 16.01
N PRO A 471 -5.19 13.67 16.05
CA PRO A 471 -5.48 14.38 17.28
C PRO A 471 -6.00 13.34 18.30
N ALA A 472 -5.14 12.97 19.24
CA ALA A 472 -5.49 12.22 20.45
C ALA A 472 -6.46 11.02 20.27
N ASP A 473 -6.29 10.18 19.24
CA ASP A 473 -7.08 8.94 19.08
C ASP A 473 -6.79 8.00 20.28
N PRO A 474 -7.70 7.84 21.24
CA PRO A 474 -7.44 7.08 22.46
C PRO A 474 -7.25 5.60 22.17
N GLU A 475 -7.90 5.07 21.12
CA GLU A 475 -7.85 3.66 20.78
C GLU A 475 -6.53 3.30 20.07
N LEU A 476 -6.01 4.19 19.21
CA LEU A 476 -4.66 4.04 18.66
C LEU A 476 -3.59 4.07 19.76
N LEU A 477 -3.72 4.99 20.73
CA LEU A 477 -2.82 5.07 21.89
C LEU A 477 -2.90 3.80 22.76
N SER A 478 -4.11 3.31 23.01
CA SER A 478 -4.33 2.06 23.72
C SER A 478 -3.71 0.88 22.97
N GLY A 479 -3.87 0.83 21.65
CA GLY A 479 -3.30 -0.21 20.79
C GLY A 479 -1.77 -0.22 20.82
N LEU A 480 -1.14 0.95 20.70
CA LEU A 480 0.32 1.11 20.81
C LEU A 480 0.81 0.69 22.20
N THR A 481 0.15 1.11 23.28
CA THR A 481 0.51 0.71 24.64
C THR A 481 0.40 -0.80 24.85
N ALA A 482 -0.70 -1.42 24.40
CA ALA A 482 -0.87 -2.87 24.46
C ALA A 482 0.19 -3.61 23.63
N PHE A 483 0.53 -3.09 22.44
CA PHE A 483 1.59 -3.66 21.60
C PHE A 483 2.93 -3.66 22.34
N ARG A 484 3.29 -2.55 23.00
CA ARG A 484 4.53 -2.44 23.77
C ARG A 484 4.58 -3.44 24.92
N GLU A 485 3.49 -3.57 25.69
CA GLU A 485 3.41 -4.54 26.79
C GLU A 485 3.59 -5.98 26.30
N ILE A 486 2.87 -6.37 25.23
CA ILE A 486 2.94 -7.71 24.68
C ILE A 486 4.33 -8.00 24.09
N ALA A 487 4.93 -7.04 23.39
CA ALA A 487 6.29 -7.17 22.87
C ALA A 487 7.33 -7.34 24.00
N SER A 488 7.21 -6.56 25.06
CA SER A 488 8.06 -6.67 26.26
C SER A 488 7.94 -8.04 26.93
N ARG A 489 6.70 -8.53 27.12
CA ARG A 489 6.43 -9.87 27.66
C ARG A 489 6.97 -10.99 26.76
N ALA A 490 6.86 -10.84 25.44
CA ALA A 490 7.40 -11.81 24.49
C ALA A 490 8.93 -11.87 24.57
N GLU A 491 9.60 -10.73 24.70
CA GLU A 491 11.05 -10.69 24.84
C GLU A 491 11.53 -11.29 26.17
N ALA A 492 10.87 -10.96 27.28
CA ALA A 492 11.16 -11.58 28.59
C ALA A 492 11.00 -13.11 28.54
N ALA A 493 9.90 -13.59 27.93
CA ALA A 493 9.68 -15.02 27.73
C ALA A 493 10.77 -15.68 26.88
N ARG A 494 11.25 -15.03 25.80
CA ARG A 494 12.37 -15.55 25.00
C ARG A 494 13.66 -15.65 25.82
N ARG A 495 13.97 -14.65 26.64
CA ARG A 495 15.16 -14.65 27.52
C ARG A 495 15.11 -15.79 28.54
N GLU A 496 13.92 -16.12 29.02
CA GLU A 496 13.68 -17.24 29.94
C GLU A 496 13.52 -18.60 29.24
N GLY A 497 13.70 -18.68 27.91
CA GLY A 497 13.54 -19.91 27.14
C GLY A 497 12.10 -20.42 27.03
N ARG A 498 11.10 -19.60 27.34
CA ARG A 498 9.68 -19.96 27.29
C ARG A 498 9.10 -19.82 25.87
N PRO A 499 8.15 -20.68 25.46
CA PRO A 499 7.45 -20.55 24.19
C PRO A 499 6.64 -19.24 24.10
N VAL A 500 6.78 -18.52 22.99
CA VAL A 500 6.06 -17.27 22.69
C VAL A 500 5.00 -17.28 21.57
N PRO A 501 4.53 -18.41 20.99
CA PRO A 501 3.56 -18.36 19.88
C PRO A 501 2.26 -17.58 20.17
N ALA A 502 1.76 -17.65 21.41
CA ALA A 502 0.55 -16.92 21.81
C ALA A 502 0.79 -15.40 21.82
N LEU A 503 1.91 -14.97 22.39
CA LEU A 503 2.30 -13.55 22.45
C LEU A 503 2.61 -13.00 21.05
N GLU A 504 3.24 -13.78 20.17
CA GLU A 504 3.50 -13.36 18.79
C GLU A 504 2.22 -13.27 17.94
N ARG A 505 1.25 -14.15 18.17
CA ARG A 505 -0.09 -14.03 17.54
C ARG A 505 -0.79 -12.76 18.01
N GLU A 506 -0.72 -12.47 19.30
CA GLU A 506 -1.32 -11.26 19.89
C GLU A 506 -0.62 -9.99 19.38
N GLN A 507 0.71 -9.99 19.32
CA GLN A 507 1.51 -8.91 18.76
C GLN A 507 1.09 -8.62 17.31
N ARG A 508 1.01 -9.65 16.45
CA ARG A 508 0.53 -9.50 15.07
C ARG A 508 -0.92 -9.02 14.98
N ARG A 509 -1.77 -9.37 15.95
CA ARG A 509 -3.16 -8.86 16.03
C ARG A 509 -3.15 -7.35 16.29
N LEU A 510 -2.39 -6.90 17.28
CA LEU A 510 -2.26 -5.49 17.64
C LEU A 510 -1.61 -4.68 16.51
N GLU A 511 -0.56 -5.21 15.87
CA GLU A 511 0.06 -4.58 14.68
C GLU A 511 -0.96 -4.33 13.57
N ARG A 512 -1.79 -5.34 13.24
CA ARG A 512 -2.84 -5.19 12.23
C ARG A 512 -3.88 -4.15 12.65
N GLY A 513 -4.26 -4.10 13.93
CA GLY A 513 -5.20 -3.12 14.46
C GLY A 513 -4.67 -1.68 14.38
N ILE A 514 -3.43 -1.45 14.83
CA ILE A 514 -2.75 -0.15 14.75
C ILE A 514 -2.63 0.30 13.29
N ARG A 515 -2.20 -0.61 12.41
CA ARG A 515 -2.05 -0.33 10.98
C ARG A 515 -3.41 0.02 10.36
N SER A 516 -4.45 -0.81 10.53
CA SER A 516 -5.81 -0.55 10.02
C SER A 516 -6.29 0.86 10.40
N ARG A 517 -6.22 1.23 11.69
CA ARG A 517 -6.60 2.57 12.17
C ARG A 517 -5.80 3.70 11.53
N THR A 518 -4.49 3.51 11.40
CA THR A 518 -3.62 4.50 10.74
C THR A 518 -4.03 4.69 9.27
N LEU A 519 -4.38 3.60 8.57
CA LEU A 519 -4.82 3.66 7.16
C LEU A 519 -6.19 4.34 6.99
N HIS A 520 -7.01 4.45 8.04
CA HIS A 520 -8.28 5.18 8.01
C HIS A 520 -8.10 6.71 8.05
N MET A 521 -6.88 7.20 8.30
CA MET A 521 -6.62 8.64 8.39
C MET A 521 -6.70 9.33 7.02
N ARG A 522 -7.46 10.42 6.98
CA ARG A 522 -7.53 11.32 5.84
C ARG A 522 -6.44 12.38 5.91
N GLY A 523 -5.84 12.67 4.77
CA GLY A 523 -4.91 13.77 4.58
C GLY A 523 -5.64 15.12 4.59
N LYS A 524 -4.91 16.20 4.94
CA LYS A 524 -5.38 17.57 4.69
C LYS A 524 -4.90 17.98 3.30
N ALA A 525 -5.79 18.54 2.47
CA ALA A 525 -5.41 19.11 1.18
C ALA A 525 -4.35 20.21 1.38
N PRO A 526 -3.29 20.32 0.55
CA PRO A 526 -2.23 21.27 0.80
C PRO A 526 -2.55 22.66 0.24
N GLY A 527 -1.98 23.67 0.90
CA GLY A 527 -1.40 24.80 0.19
C GLY A 527 -0.16 24.29 -0.54
N GLY A 528 -0.06 24.57 -1.85
CA GLY A 528 0.85 23.93 -2.79
C GLY A 528 2.29 23.74 -2.27
N GLY A 529 2.79 22.51 -2.36
CA GLY A 529 4.18 22.20 -2.04
C GLY A 529 5.15 23.02 -2.89
N ASP A 530 6.17 23.56 -2.24
CA ASP A 530 7.22 24.35 -2.89
C ASP A 530 7.91 23.49 -3.95
N ARG A 531 7.89 23.94 -5.22
CA ARG A 531 8.52 23.19 -6.31
C ARG A 531 10.04 23.19 -6.11
N PHE A 532 10.67 22.05 -6.36
CA PHE A 532 12.13 21.95 -6.30
C PHE A 532 12.80 22.90 -7.30
N ASP A 533 13.69 23.76 -6.80
CA ASP A 533 14.43 24.75 -7.57
C ASP A 533 15.95 24.45 -7.53
N VAL A 534 16.53 24.23 -8.71
CA VAL A 534 17.96 23.95 -8.87
C VAL A 534 18.83 25.18 -8.56
N GLY A 535 18.35 26.40 -8.85
CA GLY A 535 19.04 27.64 -8.52
C GLY A 535 19.23 27.77 -7.01
N ARG A 536 18.13 27.66 -6.25
CA ARG A 536 18.15 27.64 -4.78
C ARG A 536 19.06 26.54 -4.23
N LEU A 537 19.05 25.34 -4.84
CA LEU A 537 19.98 24.28 -4.45
C LEU A 537 21.44 24.73 -4.59
N LEU A 538 21.82 25.23 -5.76
CA LEU A 538 23.21 25.58 -6.05
C LEU A 538 23.69 26.79 -5.22
N GLU A 539 22.80 27.75 -4.94
CA GLU A 539 23.08 28.86 -4.03
C GLU A 539 23.36 28.37 -2.60
N ARG A 540 22.57 27.40 -2.11
CA ARG A 540 22.75 26.84 -0.76
C ARG A 540 23.96 25.92 -0.62
N LEU A 541 24.38 25.25 -1.71
CA LEU A 541 25.61 24.46 -1.73
C LEU A 541 26.87 25.35 -1.69
N GLY A 542 26.80 26.54 -2.31
CA GLY A 542 27.95 27.42 -2.47
C GLY A 542 29.06 26.78 -3.33
N ASP A 543 30.30 27.20 -3.08
CA ASP A 543 31.48 26.75 -3.84
C ASP A 543 32.23 25.57 -3.18
N GLU A 544 31.96 25.31 -1.90
CA GLU A 544 32.68 24.32 -1.09
C GLU A 544 31.99 22.94 -1.05
N VAL A 545 30.65 22.91 -1.04
CA VAL A 545 29.89 21.66 -0.92
C VAL A 545 29.51 21.13 -2.29
N LEU A 546 29.72 19.84 -2.50
CA LEU A 546 29.23 19.12 -3.68
C LEU A 546 28.09 18.18 -3.29
N LEU A 547 27.00 18.20 -4.05
CA LEU A 547 25.94 17.22 -3.96
C LEU A 547 26.04 16.24 -5.13
N VAL A 548 26.07 14.95 -4.82
CA VAL A 548 26.11 13.84 -5.78
C VAL A 548 24.76 13.15 -5.73
N GLU A 549 23.93 13.39 -6.75
CA GLU A 549 22.67 12.69 -6.91
C GLU A 549 22.79 11.52 -7.87
N LEU A 550 22.29 10.36 -7.46
CA LEU A 550 22.28 9.15 -8.27
C LEU A 550 20.85 8.92 -8.80
N ALA A 551 20.71 8.99 -10.12
CA ALA A 551 19.51 8.57 -10.83
C ALA A 551 19.75 7.23 -11.52
N VAL A 552 18.71 6.41 -11.71
CA VAL A 552 18.83 5.12 -12.41
C VAL A 552 18.00 5.17 -13.67
N LEU A 553 18.67 5.01 -14.81
CA LEU A 553 18.05 5.08 -16.13
C LEU A 553 18.48 3.86 -16.94
N ASP A 554 17.49 3.08 -17.38
CA ASP A 554 17.70 1.85 -18.14
C ASP A 554 18.67 0.87 -17.47
N GLY A 555 18.60 0.80 -16.13
CA GLY A 555 19.43 -0.07 -15.29
C GLY A 555 20.84 0.48 -15.01
N ARG A 556 21.24 1.61 -15.58
CA ARG A 556 22.54 2.26 -15.34
C ARG A 556 22.43 3.41 -14.36
N VAL A 557 23.47 3.58 -13.53
CA VAL A 557 23.59 4.70 -12.60
C VAL A 557 24.07 5.94 -13.34
N GLN A 558 23.30 7.02 -13.22
CA GLN A 558 23.60 8.35 -13.73
C GLN A 558 23.95 9.25 -12.54
N VAL A 559 25.17 9.79 -12.56
CA VAL A 559 25.70 10.61 -11.46
C VAL A 559 25.56 12.08 -11.82
N LEU A 560 24.78 12.82 -11.05
CA LEU A 560 24.59 14.26 -11.16
C LEU A 560 25.40 14.97 -10.08
N LEU A 561 26.52 15.57 -10.48
CA LEU A 561 27.37 16.36 -9.60
C LEU A 561 26.93 17.83 -9.63
N CYS A 562 26.40 18.29 -8.50
CA CYS A 562 25.84 19.62 -8.30
C CYS A 562 26.75 20.44 -7.38
N GLY A 563 27.12 21.65 -7.80
CA GLY A 563 27.93 22.58 -7.01
C GLY A 563 28.63 23.60 -7.90
N ARG A 564 29.21 24.65 -7.31
CA ARG A 564 29.92 25.73 -8.05
C ARG A 564 29.05 26.33 -9.18
N GLY A 565 27.76 26.53 -8.89
CA GLY A 565 26.76 27.06 -9.82
C GLY A 565 26.38 26.18 -11.02
N ARG A 566 26.86 24.93 -11.09
CA ARG A 566 26.66 24.02 -12.24
C ARG A 566 26.17 22.64 -11.83
N VAL A 567 25.57 21.93 -12.79
CA VAL A 567 25.23 20.50 -12.67
C VAL A 567 25.92 19.77 -13.82
N ARG A 568 26.76 18.79 -13.48
CA ARG A 568 27.48 17.93 -14.43
C ARG A 568 26.94 16.52 -14.33
N ARG A 569 26.90 15.79 -15.45
CA ARG A 569 26.43 14.41 -15.52
C ARG A 569 27.58 13.48 -15.88
N PHE A 570 27.65 12.34 -15.21
CA PHE A 570 28.51 11.21 -15.53
C PHE A 570 27.68 9.93 -15.58
N GLU A 571 28.22 8.93 -16.25
CA GLU A 571 27.66 7.57 -16.26
C GLU A 571 28.57 6.66 -15.43
N ALA A 572 27.96 5.79 -14.63
CA ALA A 572 28.65 4.80 -13.81
C ALA A 572 28.18 3.37 -14.18
N GLY A 573 28.24 2.44 -13.23
CA GLY A 573 27.94 1.02 -13.44
C GLY A 573 26.45 0.68 -13.55
N LEU A 574 26.17 -0.62 -13.56
CA LEU A 574 24.81 -1.17 -13.52
C LEU A 574 24.30 -1.21 -12.08
N LEU A 575 23.03 -0.81 -11.89
CA LEU A 575 22.40 -0.83 -10.57
C LEU A 575 22.40 -2.24 -9.96
N ALA A 576 22.09 -3.28 -10.74
CA ALA A 576 21.99 -4.65 -10.25
C ALA A 576 23.32 -5.18 -9.69
N GLU A 577 24.43 -4.80 -10.33
CA GLU A 577 25.79 -5.13 -9.86
C GLU A 577 26.10 -4.37 -8.57
N ALA A 578 25.76 -3.08 -8.52
CA ALA A 578 25.95 -2.25 -7.33
C ALA A 578 25.12 -2.75 -6.13
N GLU A 579 23.88 -3.20 -6.36
CA GLU A 579 23.02 -3.78 -5.31
C GLU A 579 23.64 -5.07 -4.75
N THR A 580 24.11 -5.94 -5.64
CA THR A 580 24.78 -7.20 -5.26
C THR A 580 26.04 -6.92 -4.44
N GLU A 581 26.88 -5.99 -4.89
CA GLU A 581 28.12 -5.66 -4.17
C GLU A 581 27.84 -4.95 -2.84
N ALA A 582 26.81 -4.10 -2.77
CA ALA A 582 26.36 -3.50 -1.50
C ALA A 582 25.90 -4.57 -0.50
N GLU A 583 25.25 -5.65 -0.94
CA GLU A 583 24.88 -6.78 -0.08
C GLU A 583 26.10 -7.54 0.44
N HIS A 584 27.11 -7.76 -0.41
CA HIS A 584 28.38 -8.35 0.01
C HIS A 584 29.10 -7.52 1.07
N VAL A 585 29.19 -6.20 0.85
CA VAL A 585 29.78 -5.26 1.80
C VAL A 585 29.05 -5.31 3.14
N GLN A 586 27.71 -5.25 3.12
CA GLN A 586 26.88 -5.33 4.33
C GLN A 586 27.09 -6.65 5.10
N ALA A 587 27.16 -7.78 4.40
CA ALA A 587 27.47 -9.06 5.02
C ALA A 587 28.92 -9.13 5.56
N GLY A 588 29.85 -8.41 4.93
CA GLY A 588 31.22 -8.24 5.39
C GLY A 588 31.31 -7.44 6.70
N LEU A 589 30.69 -6.25 6.75
CA LEU A 589 30.66 -5.40 7.95
C LEU A 589 30.03 -6.12 9.15
N ARG A 590 28.92 -6.85 8.93
CA ARG A 590 28.29 -7.68 9.97
C ARG A 590 29.24 -8.69 10.60
N ARG A 591 30.10 -9.31 9.79
CA ARG A 591 31.08 -10.27 10.29
C ARG A 591 32.21 -9.59 11.05
N LEU A 592 32.65 -8.42 10.58
CA LEU A 592 33.68 -7.62 11.25
C LEU A 592 33.24 -7.04 12.60
N ALA A 593 31.93 -6.92 12.86
CA ALA A 593 31.40 -6.55 14.17
C ALA A 593 31.65 -7.60 15.27
N HIS A 594 32.06 -8.82 14.90
CA HIS A 594 32.40 -9.89 15.82
C HIS A 594 33.93 -10.09 15.87
N PRO A 595 34.51 -10.35 17.07
CA PRO A 595 35.94 -10.65 17.20
C PRO A 595 36.37 -11.87 16.36
N GLY A 596 37.61 -11.87 15.85
CA GLY A 596 38.18 -13.00 15.10
C GLY A 596 37.92 -12.98 13.59
N ALA A 597 37.37 -11.89 13.06
CA ALA A 597 37.06 -11.71 11.63
C ALA A 597 38.05 -10.78 10.90
N GLU A 598 39.17 -10.41 11.51
CA GLU A 598 40.08 -9.35 11.06
C GLU A 598 40.63 -9.59 9.65
N ALA A 599 40.90 -10.85 9.30
CA ALA A 599 41.38 -11.26 7.97
C ALA A 599 40.41 -10.91 6.82
N ARG A 600 39.15 -10.53 7.12
CA ARG A 600 38.15 -10.14 6.12
C ARG A 600 38.23 -8.67 5.73
N LEU A 601 38.92 -7.82 6.50
CA LEU A 601 38.98 -6.38 6.26
C LEU A 601 39.43 -6.03 4.82
N PRO A 602 40.51 -6.60 4.26
CA PRO A 602 40.93 -6.28 2.88
C PRO A 602 39.91 -6.67 1.82
N VAL A 603 39.10 -7.71 2.08
CA VAL A 603 38.02 -8.16 1.18
C VAL A 603 36.88 -7.13 1.17
N VAL A 604 36.53 -6.60 2.33
CA VAL A 604 35.50 -5.55 2.46
C VAL A 604 35.98 -4.25 1.81
N GLU A 605 37.25 -3.88 1.97
CA GLU A 605 37.82 -2.71 1.29
C GLU A 605 37.86 -2.86 -0.24
N ALA A 606 38.22 -4.05 -0.75
CA ALA A 606 38.17 -4.33 -2.18
C ALA A 606 36.74 -4.26 -2.73
N ALA A 607 35.75 -4.75 -1.97
CA ALA A 607 34.34 -4.59 -2.33
C ALA A 607 33.89 -3.13 -2.28
N GLY A 608 34.38 -2.34 -1.32
CA GLY A 608 34.17 -0.89 -1.26
C GLY A 608 34.71 -0.14 -2.49
N ARG A 609 35.90 -0.52 -2.99
CA ARG A 609 36.45 0.01 -4.25
C ARG A 609 35.57 -0.31 -5.46
N ARG A 610 35.15 -1.56 -5.60
CA ARG A 610 34.22 -1.97 -6.67
C ARG A 610 32.90 -1.22 -6.60
N LEU A 611 32.37 -1.04 -5.40
CA LEU A 611 31.13 -0.31 -5.17
C LEU A 611 31.28 1.17 -5.56
N GLU A 612 32.42 1.80 -5.28
CA GLU A 612 32.72 3.16 -5.74
C GLU A 612 32.72 3.27 -7.28
N GLU A 613 33.38 2.35 -7.97
CA GLU A 613 33.41 2.33 -9.44
C GLU A 613 32.00 2.18 -10.03
N LEU A 614 31.19 1.30 -9.45
CA LEU A 614 29.81 1.06 -9.90
C LEU A 614 28.88 2.24 -9.61
N LEU A 615 29.09 2.98 -8.52
CA LEU A 615 28.17 4.05 -8.09
C LEU A 615 28.60 5.45 -8.55
N LEU A 616 29.89 5.75 -8.51
CA LEU A 616 30.43 7.08 -8.83
C LEU A 616 31.16 7.10 -10.16
N GLY A 617 31.82 5.99 -10.53
CA GLY A 617 32.57 5.88 -11.79
C GLY A 617 33.52 7.07 -12.00
N PRO A 618 33.54 7.68 -13.20
CA PRO A 618 34.40 8.84 -13.49
C PRO A 618 34.13 10.08 -12.63
N ALA A 619 32.98 10.17 -11.96
CA ALA A 619 32.64 11.33 -11.12
C ALA A 619 33.49 11.37 -9.84
N ALA A 620 34.01 10.23 -9.36
CA ALA A 620 34.83 10.16 -8.15
C ALA A 620 36.08 11.07 -8.25
N ALA A 621 36.70 11.13 -9.44
CA ALA A 621 37.86 11.99 -9.71
C ALA A 621 37.52 13.50 -9.72
N GLN A 622 36.25 13.88 -9.68
CA GLN A 622 35.78 15.28 -9.80
C GLN A 622 35.31 15.86 -8.46
N LEU A 623 35.36 15.09 -7.37
CA LEU A 623 34.86 15.50 -6.05
C LEU A 623 35.74 16.55 -5.33
N GLY A 624 36.99 16.80 -5.77
CA GLY A 624 37.86 17.81 -5.17
C GLY A 624 38.29 17.45 -3.74
N GLY A 625 38.33 18.39 -2.79
CA GLY A 625 38.68 18.15 -1.37
C GLY A 625 37.57 18.47 -0.35
N GLY A 626 36.47 19.10 -0.79
CA GLY A 626 35.43 19.64 0.09
C GLY A 626 34.39 18.62 0.56
N PRO A 627 33.40 19.09 1.37
CA PRO A 627 32.27 18.29 1.84
C PRO A 627 31.41 17.73 0.70
N VAL A 628 30.88 16.53 0.91
CA VAL A 628 30.03 15.82 -0.06
C VAL A 628 28.69 15.41 0.56
N VAL A 629 27.62 15.69 -0.17
CA VAL A 629 26.26 15.21 0.12
C VAL A 629 25.91 14.13 -0.90
N ILE A 630 25.56 12.92 -0.47
CA ILE A 630 25.09 11.85 -1.37
C ILE A 630 23.57 11.78 -1.34
N VAL A 631 22.95 11.78 -2.52
CA VAL A 631 21.51 11.56 -2.71
C VAL A 631 21.31 10.29 -3.56
N PRO A 632 21.19 9.11 -2.93
CA PRO A 632 21.03 7.86 -3.65
C PRO A 632 19.54 7.53 -3.93
N PRO A 633 19.24 6.61 -4.88
CA PRO A 633 17.93 5.98 -4.97
C PRO A 633 17.66 5.11 -3.75
N GLY A 634 16.38 4.87 -3.49
CA GLY A 634 15.84 4.15 -2.33
C GLY A 634 16.56 2.83 -2.08
N ARG A 635 16.82 2.07 -3.15
CA ARG A 635 17.52 0.78 -3.15
C ARG A 635 18.99 0.84 -2.69
N LEU A 636 19.62 2.01 -2.80
CA LEU A 636 21.03 2.25 -2.50
C LEU A 636 21.26 3.00 -1.18
N HIS A 637 20.21 3.35 -0.43
CA HIS A 637 20.38 3.96 0.90
C HIS A 637 21.08 3.05 1.92
N ARG A 638 21.14 1.75 1.67
CA ARG A 638 21.87 0.76 2.47
C ARG A 638 23.39 0.77 2.24
N VAL A 639 23.90 1.55 1.30
CA VAL A 639 25.35 1.61 1.01
C VAL A 639 26.08 2.29 2.18
N PRO A 640 27.14 1.68 2.74
CA PRO A 640 27.98 2.35 3.73
C PRO A 640 28.90 3.32 3.01
N TRP A 641 28.40 4.53 2.71
CA TRP A 641 29.11 5.53 1.91
C TRP A 641 30.49 5.93 2.48
N ALA A 642 30.66 5.79 3.80
CA ALA A 642 31.92 6.02 4.50
C ALA A 642 33.01 4.98 4.21
N LEU A 643 32.66 3.83 3.61
CA LEU A 643 33.62 2.80 3.18
C LEU A 643 34.28 3.17 1.84
N LEU A 644 33.62 3.98 1.01
CA LEU A 644 34.11 4.29 -0.34
C LEU A 644 35.41 5.12 -0.25
N PRO A 645 36.50 4.70 -0.93
CA PRO A 645 37.81 5.33 -0.80
C PRO A 645 37.81 6.85 -1.00
N SER A 646 37.09 7.33 -2.01
CA SER A 646 37.00 8.75 -2.33
C SER A 646 36.18 9.55 -1.31
N LEU A 647 35.37 8.91 -0.46
CA LEU A 647 34.47 9.56 0.49
C LEU A 647 34.89 9.38 1.96
N ARG A 648 35.64 8.33 2.30
CA ARG A 648 35.90 7.91 3.68
C ARG A 648 36.51 9.00 4.58
N GLU A 649 37.43 9.80 4.04
CA GLU A 649 38.17 10.85 4.75
C GLU A 649 37.50 12.23 4.63
N ARG A 650 36.32 12.32 3.99
CA ARG A 650 35.60 13.58 3.79
C ARG A 650 34.52 13.82 4.84
N VAL A 651 34.15 15.09 4.97
CA VAL A 651 32.85 15.47 5.52
C VAL A 651 31.78 14.92 4.59
N LEU A 652 31.01 13.96 5.09
CA LEU A 652 30.06 13.20 4.30
C LEU A 652 28.68 13.21 4.96
N SER A 653 27.66 13.56 4.20
CA SER A 653 26.26 13.42 4.59
C SER A 653 25.46 12.70 3.51
N VAL A 654 24.37 12.05 3.92
CA VAL A 654 23.45 11.34 3.03
C VAL A 654 22.06 11.96 3.15
N SER A 655 21.37 12.18 2.05
CA SER A 655 20.00 12.71 2.07
C SER A 655 19.07 11.88 1.19
N PRO A 656 17.81 11.61 1.61
CA PRO A 656 16.79 10.98 0.76
C PRO A 656 16.52 11.69 -0.56
N SER A 657 16.67 13.02 -0.58
CA SER A 657 16.51 13.85 -1.77
C SER A 657 17.24 15.18 -1.59
N ALA A 658 17.56 15.86 -2.69
CA ALA A 658 18.15 17.21 -2.62
C ALA A 658 17.18 18.21 -1.97
N GLY A 659 15.87 18.07 -2.22
CA GLY A 659 14.83 18.86 -1.55
C GLY A 659 14.77 18.61 -0.03
N SER A 660 14.98 17.37 0.41
CA SER A 660 15.05 17.05 1.86
C SER A 660 16.28 17.66 2.52
N TRP A 661 17.42 17.68 1.82
CA TRP A 661 18.64 18.34 2.29
C TRP A 661 18.45 19.85 2.42
N LEU A 662 17.79 20.49 1.43
CA LEU A 662 17.46 21.92 1.49
C LEU A 662 16.58 22.25 2.69
N ARG A 663 15.51 21.49 2.92
CA ARG A 663 14.63 21.68 4.08
C ARG A 663 15.40 21.53 5.39
N ALA A 664 16.24 20.51 5.49
CA ALA A 664 17.08 20.30 6.67
C ALA A 664 18.04 21.49 6.90
N ARG A 665 18.65 22.03 5.84
CA ARG A 665 19.57 23.17 5.91
C ARG A 665 18.90 24.47 6.34
N GLU A 666 17.62 24.62 6.02
CA GLU A 666 16.81 25.79 6.33
C GLU A 666 16.01 25.64 7.63
N THR A 667 16.07 24.46 8.25
CA THR A 667 15.42 24.22 9.54
C THR A 667 16.15 25.00 10.61
N ALA A 668 15.44 25.87 11.34
CA ALA A 668 16.01 26.58 12.46
C ALA A 668 16.11 25.66 13.70
N PRO A 669 17.17 25.78 14.54
CA PRO A 669 17.20 25.11 15.83
C PRO A 669 16.10 25.63 16.76
N PRO A 670 15.57 24.81 17.68
CA PRO A 670 14.65 25.26 18.72
C PRO A 670 15.37 26.22 19.68
N PRO A 671 14.81 27.42 19.97
CA PRO A 671 15.48 28.45 20.78
C PRO A 671 15.77 27.99 22.22
N ASP A 672 14.88 27.18 22.81
CA ASP A 672 14.99 26.67 24.19
C ASP A 672 15.18 25.14 24.23
N GLY A 673 15.71 24.54 23.16
CA GLY A 673 15.80 23.09 23.06
C GLY A 673 16.80 22.49 24.06
N CYS A 674 16.36 21.50 24.83
CA CYS A 674 17.22 20.76 25.77
C CYS A 674 18.06 19.69 25.06
N HIS A 675 19.06 19.17 25.76
CA HIS A 675 19.77 17.96 25.38
C HIS A 675 19.14 16.76 26.10
N VAL A 676 18.90 15.67 25.37
CA VAL A 676 18.29 14.45 25.90
C VAL A 676 19.22 13.28 25.68
N LEU A 677 19.54 12.54 26.73
CA LEU A 677 20.38 11.35 26.68
C LEU A 677 19.55 10.15 27.14
N VAL A 678 19.42 9.13 26.30
CA VAL A 678 18.62 7.94 26.58
C VAL A 678 19.50 6.70 26.55
N ARG A 679 19.38 5.88 27.59
CA ARG A 679 20.05 4.58 27.71
C ARG A 679 19.01 3.46 27.81
N GLY A 680 18.87 2.69 26.74
CA GLY A 680 18.02 1.51 26.67
C GLY A 680 18.61 0.29 27.39
N PRO A 681 17.79 -0.73 27.72
CA PRO A 681 18.25 -1.90 28.47
C PRO A 681 19.03 -2.91 27.61
N GLY A 682 19.96 -3.63 28.23
CA GLY A 682 20.59 -4.84 27.66
C GLY A 682 21.75 -4.61 26.69
N LEU A 683 22.38 -3.43 26.71
CA LEU A 683 23.63 -3.16 25.98
C LEU A 683 24.81 -3.88 26.66
N ALA A 684 25.69 -4.52 25.90
CA ALA A 684 26.79 -5.31 26.44
C ALA A 684 27.86 -4.44 27.11
N SER A 685 28.11 -3.24 26.58
CA SER A 685 28.94 -2.21 27.23
C SER A 685 28.26 -1.56 28.43
N GLY A 686 27.03 -1.96 28.72
CA GLY A 686 26.13 -1.24 29.60
C GLY A 686 25.78 0.14 29.05
N GLY A 687 26.08 0.54 27.81
CA GLY A 687 25.83 1.93 27.37
C GLY A 687 26.75 2.95 28.05
N ALA A 688 28.01 2.58 28.26
CA ALA A 688 29.04 3.37 28.96
C ALA A 688 29.25 4.79 28.40
N GLU A 689 28.84 5.05 27.16
CA GLU A 689 28.85 6.40 26.58
C GLU A 689 27.89 7.37 27.29
N VAL A 690 26.71 6.94 27.75
CA VAL A 690 25.70 7.87 28.29
C VAL A 690 26.14 8.54 29.60
N PRO A 691 26.70 7.83 30.60
CA PRO A 691 27.23 8.46 31.81
C PRO A 691 28.33 9.50 31.53
N GLU A 692 29.25 9.19 30.60
CA GLU A 692 30.31 10.12 30.19
C GLU A 692 29.74 11.37 29.49
N LEU A 693 28.72 11.18 28.63
CA LEU A 693 28.02 12.28 27.97
C LEU A 693 27.23 13.15 28.96
N ALA A 694 26.65 12.57 30.01
CA ALA A 694 25.96 13.32 31.05
C ALA A 694 26.93 14.28 31.78
N GLY A 695 28.17 13.87 32.02
CA GLY A 695 29.23 14.75 32.52
C GLY A 695 29.58 15.90 31.56
N ARG A 696 29.45 15.70 30.25
CA ARG A 696 29.69 16.71 29.21
C ARG A 696 28.54 17.70 29.04
N TYR A 697 27.30 17.27 29.33
CA TYR A 697 26.09 18.08 29.21
C TYR A 697 25.37 18.18 30.56
N PRO A 698 25.81 19.05 31.49
CA PRO A 698 25.27 19.10 32.85
C PRO A 698 23.76 19.41 32.94
N CYS A 699 23.21 20.08 31.92
CA CYS A 699 21.80 20.42 31.84
C CYS A 699 20.98 19.42 30.98
N ALA A 700 21.55 18.28 30.60
CA ALA A 700 20.84 17.29 29.79
C ALA A 700 19.83 16.50 30.64
N THR A 701 18.65 16.23 30.07
CA THR A 701 17.74 15.24 30.63
C THR A 701 18.30 13.84 30.35
N VAL A 702 18.67 13.11 31.40
CA VAL A 702 19.15 11.73 31.28
C VAL A 702 18.03 10.76 31.64
N LEU A 703 17.69 9.87 30.71
CA LEU A 703 16.70 8.80 30.89
C LEU A 703 17.39 7.44 30.82
N GLU A 704 17.51 6.77 31.95
CA GLU A 704 18.15 5.46 32.05
C GLU A 704 17.35 4.48 32.92
N GLU A 705 17.75 3.20 32.87
CA GLU A 705 17.15 2.11 33.64
C GLU A 705 15.61 2.09 33.56
N GLY A 706 14.91 2.07 34.70
CA GLY A 706 13.45 2.08 34.77
C GLY A 706 12.79 3.40 34.37
N GLY A 707 13.56 4.48 34.17
CA GLY A 707 13.12 5.80 33.74
C GLY A 707 13.07 5.99 32.22
N ALA A 708 13.81 5.18 31.46
CA ALA A 708 13.80 5.16 29.99
C ALA A 708 12.54 4.49 29.42
N ARG A 709 11.35 4.98 29.79
CA ARG A 709 10.05 4.48 29.34
C ARG A 709 9.55 5.25 28.12
N VAL A 710 8.87 4.58 27.20
CA VAL A 710 8.44 5.18 25.92
C VAL A 710 7.67 6.51 26.08
N PRO A 711 6.66 6.64 26.97
CA PRO A 711 5.93 7.90 27.11
C PRO A 711 6.83 9.07 27.53
N ARG A 712 7.75 8.83 28.48
CA ARG A 712 8.68 9.85 28.98
C ARG A 712 9.74 10.21 27.95
N VAL A 713 10.26 9.21 27.23
CA VAL A 713 11.21 9.43 26.13
C VAL A 713 10.56 10.28 25.04
N LEU A 714 9.32 9.99 24.62
CA LEU A 714 8.63 10.79 23.60
C LEU A 714 8.38 12.24 24.05
N GLU A 715 8.00 12.44 25.31
CA GLU A 715 7.79 13.76 25.90
C GLU A 715 9.06 14.62 25.83
N GLU A 716 10.19 14.07 26.26
CA GLU A 716 11.47 14.80 26.30
C GLU A 716 12.08 14.99 24.90
N LEU A 717 11.82 14.08 23.95
CA LEU A 717 12.29 14.23 22.58
C LEU A 717 11.56 15.34 21.80
N ASP A 718 10.34 15.69 22.19
CA ASP A 718 9.52 16.66 21.46
C ASP A 718 10.12 18.07 21.54
N GLY A 719 10.71 18.56 20.45
CA GLY A 719 11.36 19.85 20.37
C GLY A 719 12.78 19.93 20.94
N ALA A 720 13.42 18.80 21.28
CA ALA A 720 14.81 18.78 21.78
C ALA A 720 15.81 19.37 20.77
N ALA A 721 16.87 20.01 21.25
CA ALA A 721 17.94 20.52 20.39
C ALA A 721 18.88 19.39 19.93
N LEU A 722 19.22 18.47 20.84
CA LEU A 722 20.04 17.30 20.57
C LEU A 722 19.53 16.11 21.38
N ALA A 723 19.28 14.99 20.72
CA ALA A 723 18.97 13.73 21.37
C ALA A 723 20.05 12.68 21.08
N HIS A 724 20.54 11.97 22.09
CA HIS A 724 21.37 10.77 21.93
C HIS A 724 20.62 9.58 22.49
N ILE A 725 20.42 8.53 21.68
CA ILE A 725 19.77 7.30 22.11
C ILE A 725 20.76 6.16 21.90
N ALA A 726 21.18 5.55 23.00
CA ALA A 726 21.94 4.30 23.02
C ALA A 726 20.98 3.15 23.37
N ALA A 727 20.63 2.32 22.39
CA ALA A 727 19.68 1.22 22.57
C ALA A 727 19.81 0.15 21.48
N HIS A 728 19.16 -1.00 21.69
CA HIS A 728 19.00 -1.98 20.61
C HIS A 728 17.99 -1.46 19.58
N GLY A 729 18.38 -1.43 18.31
CA GLY A 729 17.51 -1.10 17.18
C GLY A 729 17.08 -2.36 16.42
N THR A 730 15.88 -2.35 15.85
CA THR A 730 15.40 -3.42 14.98
C THR A 730 14.68 -2.82 13.78
N PHE A 731 15.19 -3.12 12.58
CA PHE A 731 14.55 -2.77 11.32
C PHE A 731 13.66 -3.90 10.82
N ARG A 732 12.44 -3.56 10.38
CA ARG A 732 11.47 -4.49 9.81
C ARG A 732 11.12 -4.13 8.38
N ALA A 733 11.63 -4.88 7.41
CA ALA A 733 11.33 -4.66 6.00
C ALA A 733 9.87 -4.99 5.64
N ASP A 734 9.26 -5.94 6.34
CA ASP A 734 7.86 -6.37 6.19
C ASP A 734 6.87 -5.33 6.76
N SER A 735 7.30 -4.60 7.80
CA SER A 735 6.49 -3.57 8.44
C SER A 735 7.37 -2.40 8.92
N PRO A 736 7.78 -1.50 8.00
CA PRO A 736 8.77 -0.46 8.29
C PRO A 736 8.38 0.46 9.44
N LEU A 737 7.07 0.76 9.59
CA LEU A 737 6.54 1.62 10.65
C LEU A 737 6.55 0.96 12.06
N PHE A 738 6.83 -0.35 12.13
CA PHE A 738 7.08 -1.08 13.37
C PHE A 738 8.58 -1.38 13.59
N SER A 739 9.47 -0.76 12.80
CA SER A 739 10.88 -0.67 13.20
C SER A 739 10.97 0.06 14.54
N SER A 740 11.85 -0.39 15.43
CA SER A 740 11.80 0.05 16.82
C SER A 740 13.17 0.20 17.47
N LEU A 741 13.19 1.00 18.54
CA LEU A 741 14.28 1.04 19.51
C LEU A 741 13.79 0.43 20.83
N ARG A 742 14.62 -0.33 21.51
CA ARG A 742 14.25 -0.99 22.76
C ARG A 742 14.33 -0.05 23.96
N MET A 743 13.21 0.17 24.64
CA MET A 743 13.09 0.97 25.86
C MET A 743 12.79 0.06 27.08
N ALA A 744 12.68 0.65 28.27
CA ALA A 744 12.51 -0.09 29.53
C ALA A 744 11.16 -0.83 29.64
N ASP A 745 10.10 -0.26 29.09
CA ASP A 745 8.73 -0.77 29.12
C ASP A 745 8.28 -1.44 27.80
N GLY A 746 9.18 -1.51 26.81
CA GLY A 746 8.91 -2.13 25.51
C GLY A 746 9.56 -1.36 24.36
N PRO A 747 9.26 -1.73 23.09
CA PRO A 747 9.78 -1.03 21.92
C PRO A 747 9.10 0.34 21.71
N ILE A 748 9.88 1.39 21.42
CA ILE A 748 9.37 2.61 20.76
C ILE A 748 9.41 2.41 19.24
N VAL A 749 8.27 2.52 18.57
CA VAL A 749 8.13 2.25 17.12
C VAL A 749 8.06 3.53 16.29
N VAL A 750 8.25 3.47 14.98
CA VAL A 750 8.14 4.65 14.10
C VAL A 750 6.78 5.36 14.22
N HIS A 751 5.68 4.61 14.40
CA HIS A 751 4.35 5.20 14.68
C HIS A 751 4.34 6.11 15.93
N ASP A 752 5.22 5.87 16.90
CA ASP A 752 5.37 6.74 18.06
C ASP A 752 6.08 8.04 17.72
N PHE A 753 7.13 7.97 16.89
CA PHE A 753 7.86 9.16 16.43
C PHE A 753 7.01 10.05 15.52
N GLU A 754 6.15 9.48 14.66
CA GLU A 754 5.23 10.25 13.80
C GLU A 754 4.25 11.14 14.58
N ARG A 755 4.11 10.91 15.89
CA ARG A 755 3.23 11.69 16.77
C ARG A 755 3.89 12.92 17.38
N LEU A 756 5.22 13.08 17.28
CA LEU A 756 5.93 14.23 17.84
C LEU A 756 5.44 15.55 17.20
N ALA A 757 5.30 16.59 18.02
CA ALA A 757 4.94 17.92 17.55
C ALA A 757 6.10 18.57 16.77
N ARG A 758 7.32 18.28 17.17
CA ARG A 758 8.57 18.61 16.50
C ARG A 758 9.59 17.54 16.87
N SER A 759 10.20 16.90 15.90
CA SER A 759 11.28 15.96 16.21
C SER A 759 12.54 16.70 16.70
N PRO A 760 13.46 16.02 17.40
CA PRO A 760 14.73 16.63 17.80
C PRO A 760 15.45 17.26 16.61
N TYR A 761 16.01 18.45 16.79
CA TYR A 761 16.73 19.16 15.74
C TYR A 761 17.93 18.36 15.23
N ARG A 762 18.68 17.75 16.16
CA ARG A 762 19.72 16.75 15.89
C ARG A 762 19.44 15.50 16.71
N ILE A 763 19.65 14.32 16.12
CA ILE A 763 19.50 13.05 16.83
C ILE A 763 20.63 12.07 16.46
N ILE A 764 21.21 11.44 17.48
CA ILE A 764 22.26 10.44 17.36
C ILE A 764 21.66 9.12 17.83
N LEU A 765 21.62 8.16 16.92
CA LEU A 765 21.11 6.81 17.15
C LEU A 765 22.30 5.87 17.24
N SER A 766 22.80 5.68 18.46
CA SER A 766 23.81 4.67 18.80
C SER A 766 23.13 3.29 18.91
N CYS A 767 22.54 2.87 17.80
CA CYS A 767 21.63 1.74 17.70
C CYS A 767 21.85 1.01 16.37
N CYS A 768 21.98 -0.31 16.40
CA CYS A 768 22.09 -1.15 15.20
C CYS A 768 20.90 -1.00 14.25
N ASP A 769 21.14 -1.15 12.94
CA ASP A 769 20.13 -1.20 11.87
C ASP A 769 19.18 0.04 11.78
N THR A 770 19.54 1.18 12.36
CA THR A 770 18.68 2.39 12.37
C THR A 770 18.71 3.22 11.09
N ALA A 771 19.77 3.11 10.30
CA ALA A 771 19.91 3.75 8.98
C ALA A 771 19.46 2.84 7.82
N ARG A 772 18.55 1.89 8.10
CA ARG A 772 17.94 1.03 7.09
C ARG A 772 16.55 1.51 6.73
N PHE A 773 16.23 1.37 5.45
CA PHE A 773 14.98 1.85 4.87
C PHE A 773 14.34 0.74 4.04
N ALA A 774 13.02 0.72 4.04
CA ALA A 774 12.26 -0.01 3.03
C ALA A 774 12.02 0.93 1.85
N SER A 775 12.50 0.52 0.68
CA SER A 775 12.09 1.12 -0.60
C SER A 775 10.67 0.65 -0.90
N VAL A 776 9.73 1.59 -0.93
CA VAL A 776 8.31 1.32 -1.21
C VAL A 776 7.81 2.23 -2.30
N GLY A 777 6.74 1.81 -2.98
CA GLY A 777 6.27 2.49 -4.18
C GLY A 777 7.41 2.63 -5.20
N ALA A 778 7.44 3.78 -5.88
CA ALA A 778 8.40 4.00 -6.96
C ALA A 778 9.84 4.19 -6.45
N ASP A 779 10.06 5.08 -5.46
CA ASP A 779 11.38 5.39 -4.84
C ASP A 779 11.19 6.13 -3.51
N GLU A 780 10.16 5.75 -2.75
CA GLU A 780 9.87 6.31 -1.44
C GLU A 780 10.54 5.49 -0.35
N LEU A 781 10.83 6.15 0.77
CA LEU A 781 11.58 5.57 1.87
C LEU A 781 10.78 5.58 3.17
N LEU A 782 10.53 4.40 3.71
CA LEU A 782 9.98 4.24 5.05
C LEU A 782 11.03 3.67 5.98
N GLY A 783 11.21 4.32 7.14
CA GLY A 783 12.17 3.95 8.16
C GLY A 783 12.22 4.99 9.27
N LEU A 784 13.02 4.72 10.30
CA LEU A 784 13.12 5.60 11.46
C LEU A 784 13.68 6.98 11.09
N VAL A 785 14.82 7.01 10.39
CA VAL A 785 15.46 8.27 9.96
C VAL A 785 14.53 9.09 9.07
N THR A 786 13.82 8.46 8.12
CA THR A 786 12.94 9.21 7.20
C THR A 786 11.66 9.70 7.87
N ALA A 787 11.20 9.09 8.97
CA ALA A 787 10.07 9.61 9.74
C ALA A 787 10.40 10.90 10.52
N LEU A 788 11.67 11.10 10.89
CA LEU A 788 12.13 12.26 11.68
C LEU A 788 12.35 13.52 10.83
N LEU A 789 12.88 13.36 9.61
CA LEU A 789 13.17 14.49 8.72
C LEU A 789 11.97 15.43 8.46
N PRO A 790 10.77 14.94 8.08
CA PRO A 790 9.62 15.83 7.84
C PRO A 790 9.08 16.49 9.12
N LEU A 791 9.49 16.03 10.32
CA LEU A 791 9.05 16.56 11.60
C LEU A 791 9.98 17.66 12.15
N GLY A 792 11.01 18.06 11.39
CA GLY A 792 11.92 19.16 11.76
C GLY A 792 13.29 18.71 12.24
N THR A 793 13.69 17.46 12.01
CA THR A 793 15.07 17.03 12.26
C THR A 793 15.98 17.48 11.12
N ALA A 794 16.97 18.29 11.45
CA ALA A 794 17.94 18.83 10.51
C ALA A 794 19.16 17.91 10.31
N GLY A 795 19.46 17.04 11.28
CA GLY A 795 20.50 16.03 11.10
C GLY A 795 20.35 14.80 11.99
N VAL A 796 20.73 13.65 11.44
CA VAL A 796 20.69 12.35 12.12
C VAL A 796 22.02 11.63 11.97
N VAL A 797 22.58 11.08 13.04
CA VAL A 797 23.65 10.06 12.93
C VAL A 797 23.02 8.71 13.21
N ALA A 798 23.15 7.76 12.28
CA ALA A 798 22.54 6.44 12.40
C ALA A 798 23.41 5.36 11.75
N CYS A 799 23.17 4.10 12.15
CA CYS A 799 24.00 2.98 11.75
C CYS A 799 23.34 2.10 10.68
N SER A 800 24.05 1.81 9.59
CA SER A 800 23.56 1.04 8.44
C SER A 800 23.79 -0.47 8.54
N ALA A 801 24.62 -0.90 9.50
CA ALA A 801 24.95 -2.29 9.75
C ALA A 801 25.00 -2.57 11.27
N PRO A 802 24.87 -3.82 11.71
CA PRO A 802 25.22 -4.23 13.07
C PRO A 802 26.66 -3.84 13.42
N VAL A 803 26.85 -3.30 14.63
CA VAL A 803 28.13 -2.83 15.17
C VAL A 803 28.37 -3.41 16.56
N ASN A 804 29.61 -3.36 17.02
CA ASN A 804 29.99 -3.85 18.33
C ASN A 804 29.80 -2.78 19.41
N ASP A 805 29.03 -3.08 20.45
CA ASP A 805 28.69 -2.15 21.53
C ASP A 805 29.90 -1.48 22.20
N ALA A 806 31.04 -2.17 22.33
CA ALA A 806 32.24 -1.58 22.95
C ALA A 806 33.00 -0.66 21.99
N ALA A 807 33.03 -1.00 20.70
CA ALA A 807 33.71 -0.21 19.67
C ALA A 807 32.95 1.10 19.32
N VAL A 808 31.64 1.16 19.61
CA VAL A 808 30.82 2.36 19.39
C VAL A 808 31.09 3.46 20.41
N VAL A 809 31.40 3.11 21.67
CA VAL A 809 31.65 4.07 22.76
C VAL A 809 32.70 5.12 22.38
N PRO A 810 33.95 4.77 21.96
CA PRO A 810 34.94 5.78 21.61
C PRO A 810 34.53 6.65 20.41
N LEU A 811 33.77 6.08 19.45
CA LEU A 811 33.24 6.83 18.32
C LEU A 811 32.23 7.91 18.79
N MET A 812 31.29 7.54 19.65
CA MET A 812 30.25 8.46 20.15
C MET A 812 30.85 9.56 21.04
N LEU A 813 31.81 9.22 21.90
CA LEU A 813 32.50 10.22 22.72
C LEU A 813 33.29 11.22 21.87
N ALA A 814 34.00 10.74 20.83
CA ALA A 814 34.71 11.61 19.90
C ALA A 814 33.76 12.48 19.06
N LEU A 815 32.62 11.93 18.63
CA LEU A 815 31.56 12.68 17.93
C LEU A 815 31.05 13.84 18.80
N HIS A 816 30.64 13.57 20.04
CA HIS A 816 30.17 14.60 20.96
C HIS A 816 31.26 15.59 21.37
N LYS A 817 32.53 15.16 21.36
CA LYS A 817 33.67 16.07 21.51
C LYS A 817 33.68 17.13 20.41
N GLY A 818 33.57 16.69 19.16
CA GLY A 818 33.48 17.57 17.99
C GLY A 818 32.26 18.50 18.02
N LEU A 819 31.08 17.97 18.38
CA LEU A 819 29.86 18.78 18.52
C LEU A 819 30.02 19.89 19.57
N GLY A 820 30.65 19.59 20.70
CA GLY A 820 30.96 20.60 21.72
C GLY A 820 31.98 21.66 21.28
N ALA A 821 32.75 21.39 20.21
CA ALA A 821 33.65 22.34 19.57
C ALA A 821 32.97 23.14 18.43
N GLY A 822 31.65 22.99 18.25
CA GLY A 822 30.89 23.72 17.24
C GLY A 822 30.85 23.08 15.85
N LEU A 823 31.39 21.87 15.69
CA LEU A 823 31.33 21.14 14.42
C LEU A 823 29.89 20.69 14.10
N SER A 824 29.58 20.57 12.81
CA SER A 824 28.38 19.88 12.33
C SER A 824 28.41 18.37 12.63
N LEU A 825 27.28 17.67 12.49
CA LEU A 825 27.26 16.22 12.71
C LEU A 825 28.18 15.48 11.73
N ALA A 826 28.22 15.91 10.48
CA ALA A 826 29.05 15.28 9.45
C ALA A 826 30.56 15.52 9.68
N GLU A 827 30.94 16.72 10.11
CA GLU A 827 32.34 17.04 10.47
C GLU A 827 32.78 16.28 11.71
N ALA A 828 31.96 16.32 12.77
CA ALA A 828 32.23 15.59 14.00
C ALA A 828 32.34 14.08 13.74
N LEU A 829 31.50 13.51 12.87
CA LEU A 829 31.54 12.08 12.55
C LEU A 829 32.80 11.71 11.75
N ARG A 830 33.20 12.55 10.78
CA ARG A 830 34.47 12.36 10.06
C ARG A 830 35.65 12.32 11.04
N ASP A 831 35.75 13.30 11.94
CA ASP A 831 36.85 13.38 12.90
C ASP A 831 36.82 12.25 13.92
N ALA A 832 35.62 11.86 14.36
CA ALA A 832 35.44 10.72 15.25
C ALA A 832 35.92 9.41 14.60
N ARG A 833 35.61 9.18 13.31
CA ARG A 833 36.12 8.02 12.56
C ARG A 833 37.65 8.04 12.44
N ALA A 834 38.24 9.21 12.20
CA ALA A 834 39.69 9.34 12.07
C ALA A 834 40.44 9.14 13.40
N ALA A 835 39.78 9.43 14.53
CA ALA A 835 40.32 9.25 15.87
C ALA A 835 40.21 7.82 16.41
N LEU A 836 39.48 6.94 15.72
CA LEU A 836 39.33 5.54 16.14
C LEU A 836 40.63 4.74 15.98
N PRO A 837 40.82 3.67 16.78
CA PRO A 837 41.90 2.72 16.57
C PRO A 837 41.90 2.12 15.15
N GLY A 838 43.10 1.82 14.63
CA GLY A 838 43.28 1.31 13.28
C GLY A 838 42.93 -0.17 13.08
N ASP A 839 42.36 -0.86 14.05
CA ASP A 839 41.95 -2.26 13.93
C ASP A 839 40.64 -2.43 13.16
N ALA A 840 40.41 -3.66 12.68
CA ALA A 840 39.29 -3.97 11.80
C ALA A 840 37.91 -3.73 12.45
N LEU A 841 37.78 -3.92 13.76
CA LEU A 841 36.52 -3.77 14.48
C LEU A 841 36.11 -2.30 14.55
N HIS A 842 37.04 -1.42 14.94
CA HIS A 842 36.78 0.01 15.02
C HIS A 842 36.60 0.64 13.65
N GLN A 843 37.38 0.25 12.63
CA GLN A 843 37.19 0.73 11.27
C GLN A 843 35.82 0.34 10.71
N ALA A 844 35.42 -0.94 10.83
CA ALA A 844 34.11 -1.39 10.39
C ALA A 844 32.97 -0.66 11.11
N THR A 845 33.13 -0.41 12.42
CA THR A 845 32.19 0.38 13.22
C THR A 845 32.08 1.80 12.67
N GLY A 846 33.20 2.48 12.44
CA GLY A 846 33.21 3.83 11.87
C GLY A 846 32.55 3.90 10.49
N TRP A 847 32.78 2.92 9.61
CA TRP A 847 32.20 2.88 8.26
C TRP A 847 30.69 2.58 8.24
N ALA A 848 30.17 1.91 9.28
CA ALA A 848 28.75 1.59 9.38
C ALA A 848 27.89 2.82 9.70
N PHE A 849 28.44 3.85 10.36
CA PHE A 849 27.73 5.08 10.70
C PHE A 849 27.74 6.10 9.57
N SER A 850 26.59 6.74 9.36
CA SER A 850 26.40 7.82 8.40
C SER A 850 25.67 8.99 9.05
N ALA A 851 26.05 10.20 8.66
CA ALA A 851 25.30 11.41 8.95
C ALA A 851 24.24 11.61 7.86
N PHE A 852 23.02 11.94 8.24
CA PHE A 852 21.90 12.27 7.37
C PHE A 852 21.46 13.70 7.58
N GLY A 853 20.95 14.36 6.55
CA GLY A 853 20.49 15.75 6.62
C GLY A 853 21.62 16.76 6.36
N ALA A 854 21.52 17.95 6.97
CA ALA A 854 22.36 19.11 6.65
C ALA A 854 22.87 19.89 7.89
N ALA A 855 22.70 19.33 9.09
CA ALA A 855 22.97 20.01 10.37
C ALA A 855 24.33 19.76 10.99
#